data_AF-A0AAU5RTE6-F1
#
_entry.id   AF-A0AAU5RTE6-F1
#
_cell.length_a   1.000
_cell.length_b   1.000
_cell.length_c   1.000
_cell.angle_alpha   90.00
_cell.angle_beta   90.00
_cell.angle_gamma   90.00
#
_symmetry.space_group_name_H-M   'P 1'
#
loop_
_entity.id
_entity.type
_entity.pdbx_description
1 polymer ?
#
loop_
_entity_poly.entity_id
_entity_poly.type
_entity_poly.pdbx_seq_one_letter_code
_entity_poly.pdbx_strand_id
1 'polypeptide(L)'
;MTAAPERSTAFRLIAEQRRDQPDVVLLARSLCLAAQAEPYFVRGARLRFLPRSGIGLEARLWFSPLVEAADSRALVLHPEVGAELRQELSARDLSLLGSVREYTRTAHRGAPPLVRAFEELLWRATIGPRPAEAEVEEALAPLFRQVLADGGGAADASRWVLRFLPRLPEDVHGSWPAWRLQVMAAERLGMEPPTGVAARTGADRVRAVRSLVHSEVDIGVRPVADGLVLTRPPEPDALVCPASGAARVRLRLRGALPGAGWHELDLYDDERAALRLGVIAEARPDGTVLHAQAELGSTLVCVRAAGRGATAVTADGHTALSVDDGETVLPLELPGAPELLAVADAGPAATAAVTDSGLHVVSTALDGSADAVLHRLPAAMAEPTALGWSRLARQTVLCLASGTDVVLAADGDPRRDLATLTHSARVVGLWCSVRAGVVAVADARGDLVVHRPASGTGTPTTLWGTGQPVTALSGDPASGAVVWATADGRVHTWRPHGEDDGTGGHGPEDDSVVLAVLPAPATSLAVSPATGLVVAADGGPRLLRLPWPDGGPVTGAPVPFSVQEVCPAPGGRLLLTGHGGEVEIRSEDGRTHLFTPAPVPPAPDGTGPAWLRDGVGVALLADNPLLPVRARRWGVGHVCLPASREPGAPETTALVEEARAQGLRVLADLHPPDDTAAHGALLRRAYDLLEERFDGLRLRDAARWPEALLIRLRHLLDAFPEAALVGRAEGSGPEANGPGAADTHCHLVVGAPPATPADASHPVPPWALPPDAPYAEARLLLALPGCHEVPLAVLDAQTPEATALRTLLAARATQLALRGETFAPHPTGDPRLTAVLRTHAGQTVLCLTNTADTPVVARLPRPAPEPPTELIEIAHDAPAPHPAATAEPETVHAVADDVFTLTVGPGRTRWFRLRPAEGPRSTEATDPFGPPVP
;
A
#
# COMPACT_ATOMS: atom_id res chain seq x y z
N MET A 1 -35.59 0.25 -20.39
CA MET A 1 -37.02 0.45 -20.72
C MET A 1 -37.84 0.25 -19.45
N THR A 2 -38.14 1.32 -18.70
CA THR A 2 -39.05 1.33 -17.53
C THR A 2 -39.34 2.79 -17.14
N ALA A 3 -40.09 3.54 -17.96
CA ALA A 3 -40.44 4.96 -17.68
C ALA A 3 -41.96 5.23 -17.71
N ALA A 4 -42.79 4.18 -17.68
CA ALA A 4 -44.25 4.29 -17.80
C ALA A 4 -45.04 4.54 -16.49
N PRO A 5 -44.59 4.15 -15.28
CA PRO A 5 -45.42 4.37 -14.08
C PRO A 5 -45.41 5.81 -13.55
N GLU A 6 -44.31 6.57 -13.74
CA GLU A 6 -44.13 7.91 -13.12
C GLU A 6 -44.81 9.04 -13.93
N ARG A 7 -44.77 9.03 -15.27
CA ARG A 7 -45.52 9.99 -16.12
C ARG A 7 -47.02 10.02 -15.83
N SER A 8 -47.60 8.88 -15.44
CA SER A 8 -49.01 8.77 -15.02
C SER A 8 -49.29 9.56 -13.74
N THR A 9 -48.30 9.71 -12.85
CA THR A 9 -48.43 10.45 -11.60
C THR A 9 -48.33 11.96 -11.78
N ALA A 10 -47.36 12.48 -12.55
CA ALA A 10 -47.24 13.92 -12.80
C ALA A 10 -48.45 14.51 -13.54
N PHE A 11 -48.96 13.82 -14.56
CA PHE A 11 -50.17 14.24 -15.27
C PHE A 11 -51.40 14.25 -14.34
N ARG A 12 -51.55 13.25 -13.46
CA ARG A 12 -52.62 13.22 -12.45
C ARG A 12 -52.50 14.35 -11.44
N LEU A 13 -51.30 14.60 -10.91
CA LEU A 13 -51.00 15.71 -10.00
C LEU A 13 -51.37 17.06 -10.62
N ILE A 14 -50.98 17.30 -11.88
CA ILE A 14 -51.35 18.52 -12.61
C ILE A 14 -52.86 18.61 -12.79
N ALA A 15 -53.53 17.50 -13.14
CA ALA A 15 -54.97 17.47 -13.37
C ALA A 15 -55.79 17.70 -12.09
N GLU A 16 -55.37 17.12 -10.96
CA GLU A 16 -55.96 17.32 -9.63
C GLU A 16 -55.79 18.77 -9.20
N GLN A 17 -54.56 19.30 -9.24
CA GLN A 17 -54.31 20.68 -8.87
C GLN A 17 -55.03 21.67 -9.79
N ARG A 18 -55.26 21.33 -11.06
CA ARG A 18 -56.01 22.16 -12.01
C ARG A 18 -57.50 22.20 -11.69
N ARG A 19 -58.06 21.15 -11.11
CA ARG A 19 -59.47 21.13 -10.65
C ARG A 19 -59.65 21.97 -9.39
N ASP A 20 -58.73 21.82 -8.43
CA ASP A 20 -58.89 22.44 -7.11
C ASP A 20 -58.36 23.87 -7.06
N GLN A 21 -57.25 24.14 -7.73
CA GLN A 21 -56.53 25.42 -7.71
C GLN A 21 -55.93 25.76 -9.09
N PRO A 22 -56.77 26.09 -10.10
CA PRO A 22 -56.32 26.31 -11.47
C PRO A 22 -55.25 27.41 -11.60
N ASP A 23 -55.36 28.49 -10.82
CA ASP A 23 -54.40 29.59 -10.82
C ASP A 23 -52.99 29.16 -10.35
N VAL A 24 -52.88 28.14 -9.49
CA VAL A 24 -51.58 27.61 -9.05
C VAL A 24 -50.88 26.91 -10.22
N VAL A 25 -51.62 26.14 -11.02
CA VAL A 25 -51.08 25.49 -12.23
C VAL A 25 -50.70 26.54 -13.27
N LEU A 26 -51.48 27.60 -13.44
CA LEU A 26 -51.13 28.70 -14.35
C LEU A 26 -49.86 29.44 -13.90
N LEU A 27 -49.69 29.66 -12.60
CA LEU A 27 -48.46 30.26 -12.07
C LEU A 27 -47.27 29.31 -12.27
N ALA A 28 -47.40 28.03 -11.92
CA ALA A 28 -46.36 27.02 -12.17
C ALA A 28 -45.96 26.94 -13.65
N ARG A 29 -46.93 27.02 -14.58
CA ARG A 29 -46.67 27.09 -16.03
C ARG A 29 -45.78 28.26 -16.42
N SER A 30 -45.94 29.42 -15.78
CA SER A 30 -45.08 30.57 -16.04
C SER A 30 -43.65 30.45 -15.50
N LEU A 31 -43.37 29.40 -14.70
CA LEU A 31 -42.05 29.09 -14.15
C LEU A 31 -41.40 27.88 -14.83
N CYS A 32 -42.06 27.25 -15.81
CA CYS A 32 -41.64 25.93 -16.32
C CYS A 32 -40.30 25.92 -17.07
N LEU A 33 -39.77 27.09 -17.45
CA LEU A 33 -38.44 27.26 -18.06
C LEU A 33 -37.36 27.66 -17.05
N ALA A 34 -37.72 28.00 -15.81
CA ALA A 34 -36.75 28.43 -14.79
C ALA A 34 -36.06 27.21 -14.16
N ALA A 35 -34.74 27.28 -13.97
CA ALA A 35 -34.01 26.23 -13.26
C ALA A 35 -34.39 26.19 -11.77
N GLN A 36 -34.60 27.38 -11.20
CA GLN A 36 -35.09 27.64 -9.85
C GLN A 36 -35.78 29.01 -9.86
N ALA A 37 -36.76 29.23 -8.99
CA ALA A 37 -37.51 30.47 -8.94
C ALA A 37 -37.41 31.12 -7.55
N GLU A 38 -36.73 32.26 -7.49
CA GLU A 38 -36.61 33.08 -6.27
C GLU A 38 -37.92 33.83 -5.96
N PRO A 39 -38.17 34.27 -4.72
CA PRO A 39 -39.41 34.96 -4.36
C PRO A 39 -39.78 36.14 -5.27
N TYR A 40 -38.80 36.94 -5.69
CA TYR A 40 -39.05 38.06 -6.62
C TYR A 40 -39.40 37.58 -8.03
N PHE A 41 -38.89 36.42 -8.46
CA PHE A 41 -39.21 35.80 -9.74
C PHE A 41 -40.65 35.29 -9.72
N VAL A 42 -41.06 34.58 -8.67
CA VAL A 42 -42.45 34.09 -8.54
C VAL A 42 -43.43 35.27 -8.50
N ARG A 43 -43.09 36.32 -7.74
CA ARG A 43 -43.90 37.54 -7.68
C ARG A 43 -43.98 38.26 -9.03
N GLY A 44 -42.86 38.38 -9.73
CA GLY A 44 -42.81 38.99 -11.07
C GLY A 44 -43.63 38.21 -12.09
N ALA A 45 -43.55 36.87 -12.06
CA ALA A 45 -44.33 35.98 -12.91
C ALA A 45 -45.83 36.14 -12.64
N ARG A 46 -46.24 36.16 -11.36
CA ARG A 46 -47.64 36.41 -10.97
C ARG A 46 -48.13 37.76 -11.50
N LEU A 47 -47.38 38.83 -11.27
CA LEU A 47 -47.77 40.18 -11.71
C LEU A 47 -47.88 40.30 -13.24
N ARG A 48 -47.04 39.55 -13.98
CA ARG A 48 -47.02 39.58 -15.45
C ARG A 48 -48.11 38.71 -16.08
N PHE A 49 -48.25 37.47 -15.63
CA PHE A 49 -49.09 36.46 -16.29
C PHE A 49 -50.45 36.27 -15.61
N LEU A 50 -50.57 36.64 -14.32
CA LEU A 50 -51.80 36.51 -13.53
C LEU A 50 -52.09 37.80 -12.73
N PRO A 51 -52.18 38.98 -13.39
CA PRO A 51 -52.25 40.27 -12.71
C PRO A 51 -53.48 40.44 -11.81
N ARG A 52 -54.56 39.68 -12.08
CA ARG A 52 -55.81 39.70 -11.30
C ARG A 52 -55.81 38.73 -10.11
N SER A 53 -54.74 37.97 -9.91
CA SER A 53 -54.64 37.01 -8.81
C SER A 53 -54.26 37.66 -7.48
N GLY A 54 -54.73 37.06 -6.38
CA GLY A 54 -54.40 37.51 -5.02
C GLY A 54 -52.97 37.14 -4.57
N ILE A 55 -52.43 37.88 -3.59
CA ILE A 55 -51.06 37.72 -3.06
C ILE A 55 -50.84 36.30 -2.48
N GLY A 56 -51.89 35.70 -1.89
CA GLY A 56 -51.82 34.34 -1.35
C GLY A 56 -51.56 33.24 -2.38
N LEU A 57 -51.62 33.54 -3.69
CA LEU A 57 -51.32 32.56 -4.74
C LEU A 57 -49.85 32.09 -4.71
N GLU A 58 -48.92 33.00 -4.39
CA GLU A 58 -47.48 32.67 -4.31
C GLU A 58 -47.24 31.63 -3.20
N ALA A 59 -47.85 31.83 -2.03
CA ALA A 59 -47.77 30.89 -0.92
C ALA A 59 -48.41 29.54 -1.27
N ARG A 60 -49.58 29.54 -1.91
CA ARG A 60 -50.22 28.28 -2.34
C ARG A 60 -49.38 27.49 -3.32
N LEU A 61 -48.65 28.15 -4.23
CA LEU A 61 -47.69 27.47 -5.09
C LEU A 61 -46.53 26.87 -4.27
N TRP A 62 -45.95 27.65 -3.35
CA TRP A 62 -44.84 27.22 -2.48
C TRP A 62 -45.12 25.93 -1.71
N PHE A 63 -46.37 25.75 -1.27
CA PHE A 63 -46.83 24.58 -0.52
C PHE A 63 -47.64 23.59 -1.39
N SER A 64 -47.60 23.73 -2.71
CA SER A 64 -48.31 22.82 -3.62
C SER A 64 -47.50 21.55 -3.89
N PRO A 65 -48.16 20.43 -4.24
CA PRO A 65 -47.45 19.20 -4.63
C PRO A 65 -46.77 19.29 -6.00
N LEU A 66 -46.86 20.44 -6.69
CA LEU A 66 -46.14 20.70 -7.95
C LEU A 66 -44.67 21.07 -7.73
N VAL A 67 -44.30 21.37 -6.48
CA VAL A 67 -42.97 21.80 -6.06
C VAL A 67 -42.22 20.61 -5.45
N GLU A 68 -41.00 20.36 -5.93
CA GLU A 68 -40.11 19.32 -5.40
C GLU A 68 -39.48 19.78 -4.08
N ALA A 69 -38.94 20.99 -4.09
CA ALA A 69 -38.20 21.57 -2.98
C ALA A 69 -38.43 23.08 -2.94
N ALA A 70 -38.58 23.61 -1.73
CA ALA A 70 -38.69 25.04 -1.50
C ALA A 70 -38.01 25.41 -0.19
N ASP A 71 -37.21 26.46 -0.21
CA ASP A 71 -36.66 27.09 0.98
C ASP A 71 -36.95 28.60 0.98
N SER A 72 -36.33 29.34 1.88
CA SER A 72 -36.48 30.80 1.95
C SER A 72 -35.85 31.55 0.77
N ARG A 73 -35.02 30.88 -0.05
CA ARG A 73 -34.25 31.47 -1.15
C ARG A 73 -34.86 31.14 -2.52
N ALA A 74 -35.37 29.93 -2.73
CA ALA A 74 -35.94 29.53 -4.02
C ALA A 74 -36.92 28.36 -3.90
N LEU A 75 -37.77 28.22 -4.92
CA LEU A 75 -38.55 27.01 -5.19
C LEU A 75 -38.10 26.34 -6.48
N VAL A 76 -38.21 25.00 -6.52
CA VAL A 76 -37.92 24.16 -7.69
C VAL A 76 -39.14 23.29 -7.99
N LEU A 77 -39.65 23.37 -9.23
CA LEU A 77 -40.77 22.52 -9.66
C LEU A 77 -40.33 21.06 -9.78
N HIS A 78 -41.27 20.15 -9.51
CA HIS A 78 -41.03 18.72 -9.75
C HIS A 78 -40.61 18.49 -11.22
N PRO A 79 -39.51 17.75 -11.51
CA PRO A 79 -38.94 17.67 -12.85
C PRO A 79 -39.94 17.21 -13.92
N GLU A 80 -40.72 16.17 -13.59
CA GLU A 80 -41.77 15.64 -14.48
C GLU A 80 -42.92 16.63 -14.68
N VAL A 81 -43.33 17.34 -13.62
CA VAL A 81 -44.36 18.38 -13.71
C VAL A 81 -43.89 19.50 -14.63
N GLY A 82 -42.66 19.99 -14.44
CA GLY A 82 -42.07 21.00 -15.30
C GLY A 82 -42.00 20.56 -16.77
N ALA A 83 -41.64 19.30 -17.03
CA ALA A 83 -41.60 18.73 -18.37
C ALA A 83 -42.98 18.71 -19.04
N GLU A 84 -44.00 18.21 -18.35
CA GLU A 84 -45.38 18.17 -18.85
C GLU A 84 -45.93 19.59 -19.10
N LEU A 85 -45.67 20.55 -18.19
CA LEU A 85 -46.11 21.93 -18.37
C LEU A 85 -45.43 22.63 -19.57
N ARG A 86 -44.14 22.34 -19.82
CA ARG A 86 -43.43 22.82 -21.02
C ARG A 86 -44.02 22.23 -22.30
N GLN A 87 -44.27 20.92 -22.31
CA GLN A 87 -44.84 20.22 -23.46
C GLN A 87 -46.28 20.68 -23.75
N GLU A 88 -47.09 20.91 -22.72
CA GLU A 88 -48.43 21.47 -22.90
C GLU A 88 -48.38 22.89 -23.49
N LEU A 89 -47.45 23.73 -23.04
CA LEU A 89 -47.25 25.07 -23.58
C LEU A 89 -46.76 25.06 -25.03
N SER A 90 -45.79 24.21 -25.36
CA SER A 90 -45.25 24.14 -26.73
C SER A 90 -46.30 23.64 -27.73
N ALA A 91 -47.16 22.70 -27.32
CA ALA A 91 -48.22 22.17 -28.16
C ALA A 91 -49.42 23.12 -28.32
N ARG A 92 -49.76 23.91 -27.30
CA ARG A 92 -51.02 24.69 -27.26
C ARG A 92 -50.84 26.19 -27.46
N ASP A 93 -49.73 26.78 -27.01
CA ASP A 93 -49.54 28.23 -26.99
C ASP A 93 -48.06 28.63 -27.01
N LEU A 94 -47.46 28.56 -28.21
CA LEU A 94 -46.07 28.98 -28.45
C LEU A 94 -45.84 30.46 -28.14
N SER A 95 -46.87 31.31 -28.26
CA SER A 95 -46.76 32.75 -28.01
C SER A 95 -46.58 33.04 -26.52
N LEU A 96 -47.33 32.33 -25.67
CA LEU A 96 -47.18 32.39 -24.23
C LEU A 96 -45.84 31.80 -23.79
N LEU A 97 -45.43 30.67 -24.38
CA LEU A 97 -44.11 30.08 -24.10
C LEU A 97 -42.96 31.05 -24.44
N GLY A 98 -43.03 31.74 -25.57
CA GLY A 98 -42.08 32.80 -25.94
C GLY A 98 -42.08 33.97 -24.94
N SER A 99 -43.26 34.35 -24.44
CA SER A 99 -43.39 35.38 -23.38
C SER A 99 -42.79 34.93 -22.05
N VAL A 100 -42.93 33.66 -21.68
CA VAL A 100 -42.31 33.04 -20.50
C VAL A 100 -40.78 33.01 -20.66
N ARG A 101 -40.26 32.68 -21.85
CA ARG A 101 -38.82 32.74 -22.13
C ARG A 101 -38.25 34.13 -21.95
N GLU A 102 -38.89 35.15 -22.53
CA GLU A 102 -38.37 36.52 -22.44
C GLU A 102 -38.43 37.06 -21.01
N TYR A 103 -39.48 36.69 -20.26
CA TYR A 103 -39.55 36.96 -18.83
C TYR A 103 -38.39 36.30 -18.07
N THR A 104 -38.18 34.99 -18.27
CA THR A 104 -37.11 34.23 -17.62
C THR A 104 -35.73 34.83 -17.91
N ARG A 105 -35.44 35.11 -19.19
CA ARG A 105 -34.17 35.72 -19.64
C ARG A 105 -33.94 37.10 -19.03
N THR A 106 -34.99 37.90 -18.87
CA THR A 106 -34.90 39.23 -18.26
C THR A 106 -34.68 39.14 -16.76
N ALA A 107 -35.45 38.31 -16.08
CA ALA A 107 -35.38 38.14 -14.62
C ALA A 107 -34.06 37.48 -14.17
N HIS A 108 -33.52 36.57 -14.98
CA HIS A 108 -32.24 35.87 -14.73
C HIS A 108 -31.06 36.45 -15.50
N ARG A 109 -31.12 37.71 -15.95
CA ARG A 109 -30.00 38.35 -16.65
C ARG A 109 -28.70 38.30 -15.83
N GLY A 110 -28.80 38.52 -14.52
CA GLY A 110 -27.70 38.46 -13.56
C GLY A 110 -27.46 37.09 -12.92
N ALA A 111 -28.23 36.06 -13.28
CA ALA A 111 -28.04 34.71 -12.72
C ALA A 111 -26.69 34.12 -13.17
N PRO A 112 -26.13 33.16 -12.40
CA PRO A 112 -24.89 32.48 -12.78
C PRO A 112 -24.96 31.91 -14.21
N PRO A 113 -23.86 31.91 -14.99
CA PRO A 113 -23.85 31.44 -16.38
C PRO A 113 -24.47 30.06 -16.58
N LEU A 114 -24.27 29.15 -15.64
CA LEU A 114 -24.84 27.80 -15.61
C LEU A 114 -26.38 27.77 -15.59
N VAL A 115 -27.01 28.66 -14.81
CA VAL A 115 -28.48 28.76 -14.72
C VAL A 115 -29.02 29.18 -16.08
N ARG A 116 -28.42 30.20 -16.69
CA ARG A 116 -28.85 30.71 -17.99
C ARG A 116 -28.65 29.71 -19.12
N ALA A 117 -27.54 28.96 -19.11
CA ALA A 117 -27.26 27.91 -20.08
C ALA A 117 -28.29 26.78 -20.01
N PHE A 118 -28.66 26.37 -18.80
CA PHE A 118 -29.70 25.38 -18.57
C PHE A 118 -31.08 25.81 -19.10
N GLU A 119 -31.49 27.04 -18.78
CA GLU A 119 -32.78 27.59 -19.20
C GLU A 119 -32.85 27.77 -20.73
N GLU A 120 -31.73 28.12 -21.37
CA GLU A 120 -31.63 28.18 -22.82
C GLU A 120 -31.71 26.79 -23.46
N LEU A 121 -31.05 25.77 -22.89
CA LEU A 121 -31.17 24.39 -23.35
C LEU A 121 -32.58 23.83 -23.16
N LEU A 122 -33.25 24.14 -22.04
CA LEU A 122 -34.65 23.80 -21.81
C LEU A 122 -35.54 24.41 -22.90
N TRP A 123 -35.37 25.69 -23.21
CA TRP A 123 -36.11 26.34 -24.28
C TRP A 123 -35.85 25.68 -25.65
N ARG A 124 -34.59 25.52 -26.05
CA ARG A 124 -34.22 24.97 -27.37
C ARG A 124 -34.78 23.57 -27.58
N ALA A 125 -34.66 22.71 -26.57
CA ALA A 125 -35.21 21.36 -26.60
C ALA A 125 -36.75 21.31 -26.61
N THR A 126 -37.44 22.41 -26.24
CA THR A 126 -38.90 22.48 -26.17
C THR A 126 -39.55 22.98 -27.47
N ILE A 127 -38.88 23.85 -28.25
CA ILE A 127 -39.52 24.62 -29.33
C ILE A 127 -39.09 24.27 -30.76
N GLY A 128 -38.07 23.42 -30.93
CA GLY A 128 -37.44 23.17 -32.23
C GLY A 128 -37.19 21.70 -32.52
N PRO A 129 -36.62 21.38 -33.69
CA PRO A 129 -36.03 20.07 -33.92
C PRO A 129 -34.97 19.81 -32.84
N ARG A 130 -34.73 18.52 -32.56
CA ARG A 130 -33.72 18.08 -31.60
C ARG A 130 -32.40 18.89 -31.79
N PRO A 131 -31.87 19.53 -30.74
CA PRO A 131 -30.64 20.31 -30.86
C PRO A 131 -29.49 19.38 -31.28
N ALA A 132 -28.65 19.87 -32.20
CA ALA A 132 -27.46 19.14 -32.62
C ALA A 132 -26.44 19.08 -31.46
N GLU A 133 -25.59 18.05 -31.42
CA GLU A 133 -24.61 17.91 -30.33
C GLU A 133 -23.67 19.12 -30.21
N ALA A 134 -23.27 19.73 -31.33
CA ALA A 134 -22.44 20.94 -31.33
C ALA A 134 -23.13 22.13 -30.65
N GLU A 135 -24.45 22.27 -30.79
CA GLU A 135 -25.22 23.34 -30.13
C GLU A 135 -25.36 23.08 -28.62
N VAL A 136 -25.47 21.81 -28.24
CA VAL A 136 -25.45 21.41 -26.82
C VAL A 136 -24.08 21.68 -26.22
N GLU A 137 -23.00 21.34 -26.92
CA GLU A 137 -21.62 21.59 -26.48
C GLU A 137 -21.35 23.09 -26.32
N GLU A 138 -21.75 23.92 -27.27
CA GLU A 138 -21.61 25.39 -27.19
C GLU A 138 -22.33 25.94 -25.95
N ALA A 139 -23.56 25.49 -25.69
CA ALA A 139 -24.32 25.91 -24.52
C ALA A 139 -23.69 25.44 -23.19
N LEU A 140 -23.09 24.24 -23.17
CA LEU A 140 -22.44 23.67 -21.98
C LEU A 140 -20.97 24.11 -21.81
N ALA A 141 -20.35 24.75 -22.80
CA ALA A 141 -18.94 25.18 -22.76
C ALA A 141 -18.55 26.00 -21.50
N PRO A 142 -19.39 26.91 -20.97
CA PRO A 142 -19.08 27.59 -19.70
C PRO A 142 -18.97 26.63 -18.51
N LEU A 143 -19.79 25.57 -18.46
CA LEU A 143 -19.77 24.56 -17.40
C LEU A 143 -18.54 23.67 -17.52
N PHE A 144 -18.16 23.26 -18.73
CA PHE A 144 -16.90 22.56 -18.95
C PHE A 144 -15.72 23.33 -18.36
N ARG A 145 -15.63 24.65 -18.64
CA ARG A 145 -14.56 25.49 -18.08
C ARG A 145 -14.59 25.57 -16.56
N GLN A 146 -15.77 25.64 -15.94
CA GLN A 146 -15.89 25.68 -14.49
C GLN A 146 -15.52 24.35 -13.82
N VAL A 147 -15.92 23.21 -14.40
CA VAL A 147 -15.58 21.87 -13.88
C VAL A 147 -14.10 21.53 -14.10
N LEU A 148 -13.50 22.03 -15.18
CA LEU A 148 -12.07 21.89 -15.46
C LEU A 148 -11.18 22.80 -14.61
N ALA A 149 -11.71 23.94 -14.13
CA ALA A 149 -10.96 24.85 -13.27
C ALA A 149 -10.60 24.19 -11.92
N ASP A 150 -9.59 24.75 -11.26
CA ASP A 150 -9.18 24.31 -9.92
C ASP A 150 -9.85 25.14 -8.81
N GLY A 151 -10.00 24.53 -7.62
CA GLY A 151 -10.53 25.17 -6.42
C GLY A 151 -12.01 24.90 -6.13
N GLY A 152 -12.53 25.52 -5.05
CA GLY A 152 -13.87 25.24 -4.52
C GLY A 152 -15.04 25.51 -5.47
N GLY A 153 -14.87 26.46 -6.40
CA GLY A 153 -15.88 26.76 -7.42
C GLY A 153 -16.15 25.60 -8.41
N ALA A 154 -15.17 24.72 -8.63
CA ALA A 154 -15.33 23.55 -9.48
C ALA A 154 -16.23 22.48 -8.83
N ALA A 155 -16.07 22.25 -7.51
CA ALA A 155 -16.90 21.30 -6.77
C ALA A 155 -18.38 21.74 -6.73
N ASP A 156 -18.64 23.04 -6.55
CA ASP A 156 -20.00 23.58 -6.61
C ASP A 156 -20.62 23.44 -8.00
N ALA A 157 -19.85 23.72 -9.06
CA ALA A 157 -20.29 23.50 -10.43
C ALA A 157 -20.59 22.01 -10.70
N SER A 158 -19.75 21.09 -10.24
CA SER A 158 -19.96 19.65 -10.37
C SER A 158 -21.22 19.18 -9.62
N ARG A 159 -21.44 19.65 -8.38
CA ARG A 159 -22.67 19.35 -7.62
C ARG A 159 -23.91 19.83 -8.36
N TRP A 160 -23.83 21.03 -8.93
CA TRP A 160 -24.91 21.57 -9.73
C TRP A 160 -25.16 20.73 -10.99
N VAL A 161 -24.11 20.35 -11.73
CA VAL A 161 -24.23 19.50 -12.93
C VAL A 161 -24.94 18.19 -12.61
N LEU A 162 -24.49 17.46 -11.59
CA LEU A 162 -25.09 16.16 -11.25
C LEU A 162 -26.55 16.30 -10.79
N ARG A 163 -26.92 17.44 -10.20
CA ARG A 163 -28.30 17.69 -9.75
C ARG A 163 -29.23 18.14 -10.87
N PHE A 164 -28.77 19.03 -11.75
CA PHE A 164 -29.65 19.71 -12.70
C PHE A 164 -29.56 19.14 -14.11
N LEU A 165 -28.39 18.71 -14.60
CA LEU A 165 -28.27 18.19 -15.96
C LEU A 165 -29.19 16.99 -16.26
N PRO A 166 -29.42 16.04 -15.34
CA PRO A 166 -30.38 14.95 -15.54
C PRO A 166 -31.84 15.41 -15.73
N ARG A 167 -32.17 16.67 -15.41
CA ARG A 167 -33.51 17.25 -15.53
C ARG A 167 -33.78 17.87 -16.91
N LEU A 168 -32.77 17.94 -17.77
CA LEU A 168 -32.95 18.35 -19.16
C LEU A 168 -33.71 17.26 -19.94
N PRO A 169 -34.42 17.62 -21.03
CA PRO A 169 -35.03 16.64 -21.93
C PRO A 169 -34.02 15.60 -22.42
N GLU A 170 -34.48 14.36 -22.64
CA GLU A 170 -33.61 13.21 -22.98
C GLU A 170 -32.73 13.45 -24.21
N ASP A 171 -33.20 14.26 -25.16
CA ASP A 171 -32.44 14.63 -26.36
C ASP A 171 -31.15 15.41 -26.06
N VAL A 172 -31.14 16.19 -24.96
CA VAL A 172 -29.99 16.95 -24.48
C VAL A 172 -29.24 16.15 -23.42
N HIS A 173 -29.95 15.62 -22.42
CA HIS A 173 -29.38 14.82 -21.34
C HIS A 173 -28.61 13.59 -21.88
N GLY A 174 -29.17 12.92 -22.90
CA GLY A 174 -28.56 11.74 -23.51
C GLY A 174 -27.49 12.04 -24.57
N SER A 175 -27.18 13.31 -24.84
CA SER A 175 -26.15 13.70 -25.82
C SER A 175 -24.72 13.47 -25.31
N TRP A 176 -23.76 13.34 -26.23
CA TRP A 176 -22.35 13.13 -25.87
C TRP A 176 -21.76 14.24 -24.96
N PRO A 177 -21.98 15.55 -25.21
CA PRO A 177 -21.46 16.60 -24.33
C PRO A 177 -22.03 16.55 -22.91
N ALA A 178 -23.32 16.24 -22.76
CA ALA A 178 -23.96 16.13 -21.46
C ALA A 178 -23.41 14.93 -20.66
N TRP A 179 -23.26 13.79 -21.33
CA TRP A 179 -22.62 12.59 -20.77
C TRP A 179 -21.20 12.88 -20.28
N ARG A 180 -20.37 13.53 -21.12
CA ARG A 180 -18.98 13.87 -20.78
C ARG A 180 -18.91 14.75 -19.54
N LEU A 181 -19.76 15.77 -19.47
CA LEU A 181 -19.81 16.70 -18.34
C LEU A 181 -20.26 16.00 -17.04
N GLN A 182 -21.19 15.04 -17.10
CA GLN A 182 -21.59 14.24 -15.93
C GLN A 182 -20.46 13.37 -15.41
N VAL A 183 -19.73 12.68 -16.30
CA VAL A 183 -18.58 11.84 -15.91
C VAL A 183 -17.50 12.71 -15.25
N MET A 184 -17.18 13.86 -15.84
CA MET A 184 -16.23 14.83 -15.26
C MET A 184 -16.69 15.33 -13.89
N ALA A 185 -17.97 15.66 -13.74
CA ALA A 185 -18.52 16.15 -12.49
C ALA A 185 -18.54 15.08 -11.38
N ALA A 186 -18.91 13.85 -11.72
CA ALA A 186 -18.88 12.71 -10.80
C ALA A 186 -17.45 12.41 -10.33
N GLU A 187 -16.49 12.36 -11.26
CA GLU A 187 -15.08 12.12 -10.96
C GLU A 187 -14.50 13.21 -10.04
N ARG A 188 -14.81 14.49 -10.30
CA ARG A 188 -14.37 15.62 -9.45
C ARG A 188 -14.91 15.52 -8.02
N LEU A 189 -16.06 14.88 -7.83
CA LEU A 189 -16.70 14.69 -6.52
C LEU A 189 -16.39 13.32 -5.89
N GLY A 190 -15.58 12.48 -6.53
CA GLY A 190 -15.25 11.14 -6.04
C GLY A 190 -16.42 10.14 -6.14
N MET A 191 -17.44 10.46 -6.93
CA MET A 191 -18.63 9.63 -7.08
C MET A 191 -18.50 8.69 -8.28
N GLU A 192 -19.23 7.57 -8.26
CA GLU A 192 -19.47 6.84 -9.50
C GLU A 192 -20.38 7.64 -10.43
N PRO A 193 -20.15 7.59 -11.75
CA PRO A 193 -21.03 8.23 -12.71
C PRO A 193 -22.42 7.57 -12.66
N PRO A 194 -23.50 8.33 -12.89
CA PRO A 194 -24.87 7.82 -12.79
C PRO A 194 -25.12 6.54 -13.60
N THR A 195 -25.89 5.60 -13.04
CA THR A 195 -26.22 4.33 -13.69
C THR A 195 -26.96 4.57 -15.01
N GLY A 196 -26.43 4.02 -16.11
CA GLY A 196 -26.90 4.25 -17.48
C GLY A 196 -26.00 5.15 -18.33
N VAL A 197 -25.07 5.90 -17.71
CA VAL A 197 -24.00 6.66 -18.37
C VAL A 197 -22.85 5.72 -18.74
N ALA A 198 -22.37 4.91 -17.78
CA ALA A 198 -21.26 3.96 -18.01
C ALA A 198 -21.60 2.84 -19.02
N ALA A 199 -22.84 2.34 -19.01
CA ALA A 199 -23.27 1.24 -19.90
C ALA A 199 -23.36 1.61 -21.39
N ARG A 200 -23.34 2.91 -21.73
CA ARG A 200 -23.43 3.40 -23.12
C ARG A 200 -22.10 3.35 -23.88
N THR A 201 -20.97 3.14 -23.20
CA THR A 201 -19.63 3.24 -23.79
C THR A 201 -18.65 2.22 -23.20
N GLY A 202 -17.52 1.97 -23.85
CA GLY A 202 -16.44 1.14 -23.29
C GLY A 202 -15.67 1.82 -22.15
N ALA A 203 -15.03 1.01 -21.30
CA ALA A 203 -14.27 1.46 -20.12
C ALA A 203 -13.16 2.48 -20.48
N ASP A 204 -12.47 2.31 -21.60
CA ASP A 204 -11.39 3.21 -22.03
C ASP A 204 -11.88 4.63 -22.30
N ARG A 205 -13.10 4.76 -22.82
CA ARG A 205 -13.70 6.07 -23.12
C ARG A 205 -14.15 6.78 -21.83
N VAL A 206 -14.63 6.04 -20.84
CA VAL A 206 -14.90 6.57 -19.50
C VAL A 206 -13.60 7.06 -18.86
N ARG A 207 -12.53 6.26 -18.92
CA ARG A 207 -11.20 6.61 -18.40
C ARG A 207 -10.66 7.89 -19.06
N ALA A 208 -10.75 8.00 -20.38
CA ALA A 208 -10.31 9.17 -21.13
C ALA A 208 -11.05 10.47 -20.77
N VAL A 209 -12.31 10.38 -20.30
CA VAL A 209 -13.06 11.55 -19.84
C VAL A 209 -12.78 11.88 -18.38
N ARG A 210 -12.60 10.88 -17.53
CA ARG A 210 -12.17 11.07 -16.13
C ARG A 210 -10.83 11.79 -16.05
N SER A 211 -9.87 11.40 -16.89
CA SER A 211 -8.54 12.03 -16.92
C SER A 211 -8.53 13.52 -17.27
N LEU A 212 -9.62 14.06 -17.83
CA LEU A 212 -9.73 15.50 -18.12
C LEU A 212 -9.83 16.36 -16.85
N VAL A 213 -10.33 15.81 -15.74
CA VAL A 213 -10.43 16.52 -14.45
C VAL A 213 -9.40 16.04 -13.44
N HIS A 214 -8.54 15.11 -13.84
CA HIS A 214 -7.47 14.64 -12.98
C HIS A 214 -6.40 15.71 -12.85
N SER A 215 -5.84 15.76 -11.65
CA SER A 215 -4.64 16.48 -11.31
C SER A 215 -3.62 15.48 -10.80
N GLU A 216 -2.35 15.88 -10.74
CA GLU A 216 -1.35 15.15 -9.99
C GLU A 216 -1.68 15.22 -8.49
N VAL A 217 -1.86 14.06 -7.86
CA VAL A 217 -2.12 13.89 -6.43
C VAL A 217 -0.97 13.10 -5.82
N ASP A 218 -0.49 13.54 -4.66
CA ASP A 218 0.58 12.85 -3.94
C ASP A 218 -0.03 11.86 -2.94
N ILE A 219 0.29 10.56 -3.07
CA ILE A 219 -0.14 9.50 -2.15
C ILE A 219 1.04 9.11 -1.26
N GLY A 220 0.85 9.12 0.06
CA GLY A 220 1.83 8.63 1.01
C GLY A 220 1.81 7.11 1.07
N VAL A 221 2.95 6.46 0.85
CA VAL A 221 3.17 5.02 0.92
C VAL A 221 4.15 4.75 2.05
N ARG A 222 3.67 4.13 3.11
CA ARG A 222 4.52 3.73 4.24
C ARG A 222 4.58 2.21 4.34
N PRO A 223 5.76 1.59 4.21
CA PRO A 223 5.89 0.17 4.41
C PRO A 223 5.68 -0.18 5.89
N VAL A 224 5.05 -1.33 6.13
CA VAL A 224 4.93 -1.96 7.45
C VAL A 224 5.37 -3.42 7.33
N ALA A 225 5.62 -4.10 8.46
CA ALA A 225 6.17 -5.46 8.47
C ALA A 225 5.38 -6.45 7.58
N ASP A 226 4.05 -6.29 7.52
CA ASP A 226 3.16 -7.23 6.85
C ASP A 226 2.51 -6.65 5.59
N GLY A 227 2.99 -5.50 5.08
CA GLY A 227 2.39 -4.84 3.91
C GLY A 227 2.64 -3.34 3.83
N LEU A 228 1.59 -2.56 3.56
CA LEU A 228 1.68 -1.13 3.24
C LEU A 228 0.57 -0.35 3.94
N VAL A 229 0.85 0.93 4.20
CA VAL A 229 -0.17 1.92 4.53
C VAL A 229 -0.15 2.99 3.46
N LEU A 230 -1.31 3.23 2.84
CA LEU A 230 -1.54 4.29 1.86
C LEU A 230 -2.32 5.42 2.53
N THR A 231 -1.89 6.66 2.31
CA THR A 231 -2.48 7.85 2.93
C THR A 231 -2.61 8.97 1.92
N ARG A 232 -3.70 9.72 2.02
CA ARG A 232 -3.92 10.93 1.24
C ARG A 232 -4.52 11.99 2.18
N PRO A 233 -3.85 13.12 2.45
CA PRO A 233 -2.51 13.48 1.99
C PRO A 233 -1.41 12.57 2.60
N PRO A 234 -0.18 12.61 2.10
CA PRO A 234 0.92 11.80 2.63
C PRO A 234 1.20 12.09 4.11
N GLU A 235 1.21 11.05 4.95
CA GLU A 235 1.72 11.15 6.33
C GLU A 235 3.19 11.61 6.34
N PRO A 236 3.66 12.28 7.43
CA PRO A 236 5.08 12.50 7.65
C PRO A 236 5.86 11.20 7.50
N ASP A 237 7.04 11.27 6.90
CA ASP A 237 7.96 10.14 6.71
C ASP A 237 7.49 9.06 5.69
N ALA A 238 6.26 9.15 5.17
CA ALA A 238 5.79 8.27 4.10
C ALA A 238 6.47 8.59 2.74
N LEU A 239 6.78 7.57 1.95
CA LEU A 239 7.25 7.77 0.58
C LEU A 239 6.12 8.39 -0.25
N VAL A 240 6.43 9.26 -1.21
CA VAL A 240 5.38 9.84 -2.06
C VAL A 240 5.30 9.10 -3.39
N CYS A 241 4.11 8.57 -3.68
CA CYS A 241 3.71 8.01 -4.96
C CYS A 241 2.81 9.03 -5.68
N PRO A 242 3.29 9.73 -6.72
CA PRO A 242 2.45 10.61 -7.51
C PRO A 242 1.46 9.79 -8.35
N ALA A 243 0.19 10.16 -8.31
CA ALA A 243 -0.88 9.50 -9.06
C ALA A 243 -1.77 10.52 -9.77
N SER A 244 -2.41 10.11 -10.85
CA SER A 244 -3.45 10.89 -11.51
C SER A 244 -4.79 10.65 -10.81
N GLY A 245 -5.44 11.73 -10.35
CA GLY A 245 -6.77 11.63 -9.74
C GLY A 245 -7.43 12.97 -9.48
N ALA A 246 -8.68 12.92 -9.00
CA ALA A 246 -9.43 14.09 -8.55
C ALA A 246 -9.77 13.92 -7.06
N ALA A 247 -11.00 14.11 -6.60
CA ALA A 247 -11.38 13.82 -5.20
C ALA A 247 -11.18 12.33 -4.81
N ARG A 248 -11.07 11.45 -5.80
CA ARG A 248 -10.70 10.03 -5.66
C ARG A 248 -9.48 9.73 -6.53
N VAL A 249 -8.59 8.87 -6.06
CA VAL A 249 -7.53 8.23 -6.84
C VAL A 249 -7.84 6.74 -6.92
N ARG A 250 -7.86 6.17 -8.13
CA ARG A 250 -7.94 4.72 -8.31
C ARG A 250 -6.55 4.14 -8.51
N LEU A 251 -6.19 3.20 -7.65
CA LEU A 251 -4.92 2.49 -7.65
C LEU A 251 -5.18 1.01 -7.88
N ARG A 252 -4.29 0.37 -8.65
CA ARG A 252 -4.23 -1.08 -8.77
C ARG A 252 -2.94 -1.55 -8.10
N LEU A 253 -3.04 -2.51 -7.21
CA LEU A 253 -1.92 -3.00 -6.42
C LEU A 253 -1.76 -4.50 -6.62
N ARG A 254 -0.52 -5.00 -6.62
CA ARG A 254 -0.24 -6.44 -6.55
C ARG A 254 1.10 -6.71 -5.87
N GLY A 255 1.25 -7.87 -5.25
CA GLY A 255 2.59 -8.35 -4.89
C GLY A 255 3.44 -8.52 -6.15
N ALA A 256 4.72 -8.14 -6.12
CA ALA A 256 5.63 -8.30 -7.24
C ALA A 256 6.21 -9.72 -7.30
N LEU A 257 5.31 -10.71 -7.24
CA LEU A 257 5.61 -12.14 -7.23
C LEU A 257 4.89 -12.85 -8.39
N PRO A 258 5.43 -13.96 -8.93
CA PRO A 258 4.80 -14.69 -10.01
C PRO A 258 3.45 -15.29 -9.56
N GLY A 259 2.35 -14.86 -10.17
CA GLY A 259 0.99 -15.34 -9.86
C GLY A 259 0.14 -14.39 -9.01
N ALA A 260 0.69 -13.27 -8.55
CA ALA A 260 -0.05 -12.28 -7.77
C ALA A 260 -1.17 -11.58 -8.58
N GLY A 261 -2.38 -11.56 -8.01
CA GLY A 261 -3.55 -10.87 -8.57
C GLY A 261 -3.50 -9.36 -8.39
N TRP A 262 -4.29 -8.63 -9.19
CA TRP A 262 -4.48 -7.19 -9.03
C TRP A 262 -5.62 -6.92 -8.06
N HIS A 263 -5.35 -6.09 -7.06
CA HIS A 263 -6.33 -5.52 -6.15
C HIS A 263 -6.62 -4.07 -6.54
N GLU A 264 -7.89 -3.69 -6.67
CA GLU A 264 -8.29 -2.31 -6.96
C GLU A 264 -8.63 -1.58 -5.66
N LEU A 265 -8.06 -0.39 -5.47
CA LEU A 265 -8.30 0.46 -4.32
C LEU A 265 -8.66 1.87 -4.78
N ASP A 266 -9.77 2.35 -4.26
CA ASP A 266 -10.17 3.75 -4.36
C ASP A 266 -9.73 4.48 -3.09
N LEU A 267 -8.97 5.56 -3.24
CA LEU A 267 -8.47 6.37 -2.13
C LEU A 267 -8.96 7.82 -2.25
N TYR A 268 -9.69 8.27 -1.23
CA TYR A 268 -10.29 9.59 -1.11
C TYR A 268 -9.39 10.59 -0.37
N ASP A 269 -9.71 11.88 -0.45
CA ASP A 269 -9.09 12.89 0.41
C ASP A 269 -9.29 12.55 1.90
N ASP A 270 -8.24 12.75 2.69
CA ASP A 270 -8.14 12.46 4.13
C ASP A 270 -8.31 10.98 4.52
N GLU A 271 -8.14 10.06 3.56
CA GLU A 271 -8.27 8.63 3.80
C GLU A 271 -6.94 7.92 4.07
N ARG A 272 -7.02 6.88 4.90
CA ARG A 272 -5.92 5.96 5.21
C ARG A 272 -6.37 4.52 4.98
N ALA A 273 -5.65 3.82 4.11
CA ALA A 273 -5.86 2.40 3.84
C ALA A 273 -4.65 1.57 4.29
N ALA A 274 -4.87 0.57 5.15
CA ALA A 274 -3.85 -0.38 5.57
C ALA A 274 -4.06 -1.71 4.84
N LEU A 275 -3.06 -2.11 4.05
CA LEU A 275 -3.10 -3.30 3.21
C LEU A 275 -2.07 -4.30 3.73
N ARG A 276 -2.53 -5.48 4.15
CA ARG A 276 -1.65 -6.62 4.45
C ARG A 276 -1.38 -7.39 3.16
N LEU A 277 -0.15 -7.84 2.97
CA LEU A 277 0.25 -8.70 1.87
C LEU A 277 0.55 -10.09 2.44
N GLY A 278 -0.40 -11.01 2.31
CA GLY A 278 -0.18 -12.42 2.60
C GLY A 278 0.44 -13.10 1.40
N VAL A 279 1.42 -13.99 1.62
CA VAL A 279 2.10 -14.72 0.54
C VAL A 279 2.13 -16.21 0.86
N ILE A 280 1.74 -17.01 -0.14
CA ILE A 280 2.01 -18.45 -0.21
C ILE A 280 2.89 -18.68 -1.43
N ALA A 281 4.01 -19.37 -1.29
CA ALA A 281 4.92 -19.60 -2.41
C ALA A 281 5.50 -21.02 -2.41
N GLU A 282 5.53 -21.63 -3.58
CA GLU A 282 6.35 -22.82 -3.82
C GLU A 282 7.76 -22.38 -4.23
N ALA A 283 8.76 -22.85 -3.49
CA ALA A 283 10.15 -22.45 -3.67
C ALA A 283 11.11 -23.65 -3.62
N ARG A 284 12.33 -23.43 -4.12
CA ARG A 284 13.45 -24.35 -3.89
C ARG A 284 14.16 -24.01 -2.57
N PRO A 285 14.92 -24.95 -1.98
CA PRO A 285 15.73 -24.67 -0.79
C PRO A 285 16.75 -23.54 -0.98
N ASP A 286 17.16 -23.23 -2.22
CA ASP A 286 18.04 -22.11 -2.55
C ASP A 286 17.37 -20.72 -2.50
N GLY A 287 16.07 -20.65 -2.15
CA GLY A 287 15.30 -19.40 -2.07
C GLY A 287 14.60 -19.01 -3.38
N THR A 288 14.81 -19.75 -4.47
CA THR A 288 14.14 -19.47 -5.75
C THR A 288 12.65 -19.77 -5.67
N VAL A 289 11.82 -18.72 -5.76
CA VAL A 289 10.36 -18.83 -5.85
C VAL A 289 9.97 -19.29 -7.26
N LEU A 290 9.24 -20.39 -7.35
CA LEU A 290 8.74 -20.97 -8.60
C LEU A 290 7.34 -20.45 -8.93
N HIS A 291 6.44 -20.48 -7.94
CA HIS A 291 5.06 -20.02 -8.03
C HIS A 291 4.67 -19.34 -6.73
N ALA A 292 3.86 -18.28 -6.78
CA ALA A 292 3.35 -17.61 -5.60
C ALA A 292 1.91 -17.13 -5.78
N GLN A 293 1.12 -17.25 -4.72
CA GLN A 293 -0.13 -16.53 -4.56
C GLN A 293 0.10 -15.45 -3.52
N ALA A 294 -0.13 -14.20 -3.92
CA ALA A 294 0.01 -13.06 -3.04
C ALA A 294 -1.28 -12.27 -3.07
N GLU A 295 -1.90 -12.13 -1.90
CA GLU A 295 -3.20 -11.49 -1.74
C GLU A 295 -3.06 -10.24 -0.87
N LEU A 296 -3.69 -9.15 -1.31
CA LEU A 296 -3.71 -7.87 -0.61
C LEU A 296 -5.02 -7.73 0.16
N GLY A 297 -4.93 -7.42 1.45
CA GLY A 297 -6.10 -7.20 2.32
C GLY A 297 -6.76 -8.47 2.85
N SER A 298 -6.26 -9.66 2.48
CA SER A 298 -6.77 -10.95 2.94
C SER A 298 -5.85 -11.61 3.96
N THR A 299 -6.38 -12.60 4.67
CA THR A 299 -5.57 -13.52 5.50
C THR A 299 -5.42 -14.84 4.77
N LEU A 300 -4.18 -15.32 4.68
CA LEU A 300 -3.82 -16.59 4.05
C LEU A 300 -3.33 -17.57 5.12
N VAL A 301 -3.91 -18.77 5.15
CA VAL A 301 -3.44 -19.88 5.98
C VAL A 301 -3.27 -21.10 5.08
N CYS A 302 -2.13 -21.77 5.14
CA CYS A 302 -1.88 -22.93 4.32
C CYS A 302 -1.10 -23.99 5.09
N VAL A 303 -1.43 -25.26 4.85
CA VAL A 303 -0.70 -26.40 5.41
C VAL A 303 -0.47 -27.44 4.32
N ARG A 304 0.69 -28.10 4.34
CA ARG A 304 1.00 -29.23 3.46
C ARG A 304 1.58 -30.39 4.24
N ALA A 305 1.13 -31.59 3.91
CA ALA A 305 1.61 -32.82 4.51
C ALA A 305 1.83 -33.87 3.41
N ALA A 306 3.10 -34.18 3.14
CA ALA A 306 3.52 -35.00 2.00
C ALA A 306 2.94 -34.49 0.66
N GLY A 307 2.10 -35.29 -0.01
CA GLY A 307 1.49 -34.94 -1.29
C GLY A 307 0.24 -34.08 -1.21
N ARG A 308 -0.33 -33.88 -0.01
CA ARG A 308 -1.62 -33.23 0.21
C ARG A 308 -1.48 -31.85 0.83
N GLY A 309 -2.46 -30.98 0.65
CA GLY A 309 -2.46 -29.64 1.22
C GLY A 309 -3.84 -29.04 1.39
N ALA A 310 -3.89 -27.93 2.10
CA ALA A 310 -5.09 -27.12 2.23
C ALA A 310 -4.70 -25.65 2.34
N THR A 311 -5.44 -24.79 1.64
CA THR A 311 -5.23 -23.33 1.61
C THR A 311 -6.53 -22.62 1.89
N ALA A 312 -6.56 -21.78 2.92
CA ALA A 312 -7.68 -20.91 3.23
C ALA A 312 -7.34 -19.45 2.92
N VAL A 313 -8.23 -18.78 2.18
CA VAL A 313 -8.16 -17.36 1.85
C VAL A 313 -9.37 -16.67 2.45
N THR A 314 -9.13 -15.72 3.36
CA THR A 314 -10.20 -14.91 3.98
C THR A 314 -10.16 -13.49 3.43
N ALA A 315 -11.19 -13.09 2.69
CA ALA A 315 -11.34 -11.73 2.16
C ALA A 315 -12.80 -11.26 2.35
N ASP A 316 -12.99 -10.00 2.74
CA ASP A 316 -14.33 -9.37 2.90
C ASP A 316 -15.33 -10.17 3.77
N GLY A 317 -14.82 -10.92 4.76
CA GLY A 317 -15.62 -11.77 5.63
C GLY A 317 -16.02 -13.13 5.02
N HIS A 318 -15.57 -13.42 3.80
CA HIS A 318 -15.75 -14.72 3.15
C HIS A 318 -14.45 -15.53 3.22
N THR A 319 -14.56 -16.81 3.55
CA THR A 319 -13.41 -17.71 3.63
C THR A 319 -13.56 -18.84 2.62
N ALA A 320 -12.72 -18.82 1.58
CA ALA A 320 -12.61 -19.92 0.64
C ALA A 320 -11.49 -20.86 1.10
N LEU A 321 -11.78 -22.14 1.27
CA LEU A 321 -10.81 -23.19 1.57
C LEU A 321 -10.70 -24.13 0.36
N SER A 322 -9.49 -24.29 -0.13
CA SER A 322 -9.14 -25.23 -1.20
C SER A 322 -8.38 -26.42 -0.60
N VAL A 323 -8.86 -27.64 -0.84
CA VAL A 323 -8.24 -28.87 -0.35
C VAL A 323 -7.62 -29.64 -1.52
N ASP A 324 -6.30 -29.85 -1.48
CA ASP A 324 -5.54 -30.69 -2.40
C ASP A 324 -5.38 -32.09 -1.77
N ASP A 325 -6.11 -33.07 -2.30
CA ASP A 325 -6.05 -34.46 -1.83
C ASP A 325 -4.91 -35.28 -2.44
N GLY A 326 -4.10 -34.65 -3.32
CA GLY A 326 -3.00 -35.23 -4.07
C GLY A 326 -3.37 -35.63 -5.50
N GLU A 327 -4.66 -35.67 -5.83
CA GLU A 327 -5.17 -35.95 -7.19
C GLU A 327 -5.99 -34.79 -7.76
N THR A 328 -6.78 -34.12 -6.92
CA THR A 328 -7.67 -33.00 -7.28
C THR A 328 -7.65 -31.89 -6.23
N VAL A 329 -7.96 -30.66 -6.68
CA VAL A 329 -8.15 -29.50 -5.79
C VAL A 329 -9.64 -29.20 -5.69
N LEU A 330 -10.17 -29.22 -4.47
CA LEU A 330 -11.60 -29.09 -4.19
C LEU A 330 -11.90 -27.81 -3.41
N PRO A 331 -12.68 -26.86 -3.97
CA PRO A 331 -13.08 -25.65 -3.28
C PRO A 331 -14.26 -25.88 -2.35
N LEU A 332 -14.26 -25.16 -1.23
CA LEU A 332 -15.33 -25.14 -0.23
C LEU A 332 -15.31 -23.83 0.56
N GLU A 333 -16.46 -23.41 1.07
CA GLU A 333 -16.58 -22.20 1.86
C GLU A 333 -16.60 -22.55 3.36
N LEU A 334 -15.81 -21.80 4.15
CA LEU A 334 -15.86 -21.84 5.60
C LEU A 334 -16.62 -20.62 6.13
N PRO A 335 -17.33 -20.75 7.27
CA PRO A 335 -18.09 -19.65 7.87
C PRO A 335 -17.20 -18.54 8.47
N GLY A 336 -15.91 -18.79 8.63
CA GLY A 336 -14.94 -17.85 9.20
C GLY A 336 -13.50 -18.28 8.90
N ALA A 337 -12.55 -17.39 9.16
CA ALA A 337 -11.13 -17.63 8.96
C ALA A 337 -10.65 -18.76 9.89
N PRO A 338 -9.91 -19.77 9.39
CA PRO A 338 -9.36 -20.79 10.25
C PRO A 338 -8.19 -20.25 11.06
N GLU A 339 -8.19 -20.47 12.36
CA GLU A 339 -7.06 -20.20 13.25
C GLU A 339 -6.05 -21.35 13.24
N LEU A 340 -6.53 -22.59 13.04
CA LEU A 340 -5.72 -23.79 12.93
C LEU A 340 -6.15 -24.61 11.73
N LEU A 341 -5.18 -25.18 11.02
CA LEU A 341 -5.40 -26.02 9.85
C LEU A 341 -4.46 -27.24 9.89
N ALA A 342 -4.98 -28.43 9.61
CA ALA A 342 -4.18 -29.66 9.55
C ALA A 342 -4.67 -30.61 8.46
N VAL A 343 -3.73 -31.27 7.78
CA VAL A 343 -4.00 -32.23 6.70
C VAL A 343 -3.32 -33.56 7.01
N ALA A 344 -4.00 -34.67 6.73
CA ALA A 344 -3.43 -36.00 6.90
C ALA A 344 -2.40 -36.34 5.80
N ASP A 345 -1.20 -36.77 6.19
CA ASP A 345 -0.10 -37.16 5.29
C ASP A 345 -0.28 -38.54 4.60
N ALA A 346 -1.25 -39.34 5.06
CA ALA A 346 -1.62 -40.64 4.51
C ALA A 346 -3.07 -41.03 4.91
N GLY A 347 -3.58 -42.13 4.35
CA GLY A 347 -4.95 -42.62 4.62
C GLY A 347 -6.01 -41.89 3.79
N PRO A 348 -7.31 -41.96 4.15
CA PRO A 348 -8.35 -41.13 3.53
C PRO A 348 -7.97 -39.65 3.61
N ALA A 349 -8.27 -38.86 2.57
CA ALA A 349 -7.98 -37.43 2.62
C ALA A 349 -8.89 -36.77 3.65
N ALA A 350 -8.27 -36.22 4.69
CA ALA A 350 -8.93 -35.56 5.79
C ALA A 350 -8.19 -34.26 6.10
N THR A 351 -8.95 -33.17 6.11
CA THR A 351 -8.50 -31.84 6.48
C THR A 351 -9.30 -31.39 7.69
N ALA A 352 -8.66 -30.78 8.68
CA ALA A 352 -9.32 -30.23 9.85
C ALA A 352 -9.01 -28.73 9.94
N ALA A 353 -10.05 -27.92 10.14
CA ALA A 353 -9.94 -26.46 10.29
C ALA A 353 -10.69 -26.02 11.54
N VAL A 354 -10.06 -25.27 12.43
CA VAL A 354 -10.74 -24.65 13.58
C VAL A 354 -11.03 -23.20 13.23
N THR A 355 -12.31 -22.83 13.33
CA THR A 355 -12.83 -21.46 13.13
C THR A 355 -13.53 -21.00 14.40
N ASP A 356 -13.93 -19.74 14.45
CA ASP A 356 -14.80 -19.17 15.49
C ASP A 356 -16.10 -19.97 15.71
N SER A 357 -16.63 -20.59 14.65
CA SER A 357 -17.85 -21.42 14.69
C SER A 357 -17.62 -22.83 15.24
N GLY A 358 -16.37 -23.30 15.35
CA GLY A 358 -15.99 -24.63 15.81
C GLY A 358 -15.02 -25.35 14.87
N LEU A 359 -14.91 -26.67 15.06
CA LEU A 359 -14.01 -27.55 14.32
C LEU A 359 -14.72 -28.11 13.08
N HIS A 360 -14.21 -27.79 11.89
CA HIS A 360 -14.65 -28.34 10.62
C HIS A 360 -13.74 -29.50 10.22
N VAL A 361 -14.32 -30.67 10.00
CA VAL A 361 -13.62 -31.82 9.42
C VAL A 361 -14.09 -31.99 7.99
N VAL A 362 -13.17 -31.83 7.06
CA VAL A 362 -13.41 -31.92 5.62
C VAL A 362 -12.91 -33.26 5.13
N SER A 363 -13.80 -34.02 4.50
CA SER A 363 -13.48 -35.29 3.87
C SER A 363 -13.72 -35.20 2.37
N THR A 364 -12.81 -35.74 1.56
CA THR A 364 -13.04 -35.88 0.12
C THR A 364 -13.71 -37.22 -0.16
N ALA A 365 -14.82 -37.17 -0.90
CA ALA A 365 -15.55 -38.34 -1.34
C ALA A 365 -14.96 -38.91 -2.63
N LEU A 366 -15.21 -40.20 -2.88
CA LEU A 366 -14.70 -40.91 -4.08
C LEU A 366 -15.26 -40.37 -5.40
N ASP A 367 -16.34 -39.56 -5.34
CA ASP A 367 -16.92 -38.90 -6.50
C ASP A 367 -16.26 -37.55 -6.83
N GLY A 368 -15.21 -37.17 -6.10
CA GLY A 368 -14.49 -35.91 -6.28
C GLY A 368 -15.22 -34.71 -5.67
N SER A 369 -16.19 -34.93 -4.78
CA SER A 369 -16.75 -33.86 -3.95
C SER A 369 -16.06 -33.79 -2.59
N ALA A 370 -16.10 -32.63 -1.94
CA ALA A 370 -15.66 -32.47 -0.56
C ALA A 370 -16.82 -31.96 0.28
N ASP A 371 -16.98 -32.56 1.46
CA ASP A 371 -18.00 -32.18 2.44
C ASP A 371 -17.32 -31.77 3.74
N ALA A 372 -17.82 -30.69 4.35
CA ALA A 372 -17.31 -30.12 5.58
C ALA A 372 -18.31 -30.34 6.72
N VAL A 373 -17.93 -31.16 7.69
CA VAL A 373 -18.76 -31.44 8.87
C VAL A 373 -18.33 -30.55 10.02
N LEU A 374 -19.24 -29.69 10.49
CA LEU A 374 -19.02 -28.87 11.68
C LEU A 374 -19.25 -29.68 12.96
N HIS A 375 -18.18 -29.88 13.73
CA HIS A 375 -18.20 -30.42 15.08
C HIS A 375 -18.11 -29.30 16.11
N ARG A 376 -19.10 -29.23 17.01
CA ARG A 376 -19.00 -28.36 18.20
C ARG A 376 -18.07 -29.00 19.22
N LEU A 377 -17.04 -28.23 19.60
CA LEU A 377 -16.12 -28.61 20.67
C LEU A 377 -16.88 -28.84 21.99
N PRO A 378 -16.51 -29.85 22.79
CA PRO A 378 -17.11 -30.08 24.10
C PRO A 378 -16.96 -28.85 25.00
N ALA A 379 -17.99 -28.46 25.75
CA ALA A 379 -17.95 -27.26 26.62
C ALA A 379 -16.89 -27.32 27.74
N ALA A 380 -16.41 -28.52 28.07
CA ALA A 380 -15.34 -28.73 29.05
C ALA A 380 -13.93 -28.70 28.44
N MET A 381 -13.81 -28.69 27.11
CA MET A 381 -12.54 -28.61 26.38
C MET A 381 -12.17 -27.14 26.19
N ALA A 382 -10.94 -26.76 26.55
CA ALA A 382 -10.43 -25.43 26.23
C ALA A 382 -10.19 -25.31 24.72
N GLU A 383 -10.07 -24.08 24.20
CA GLU A 383 -9.79 -23.85 22.79
C GLU A 383 -8.53 -24.60 22.35
N PRO A 384 -8.58 -25.35 21.22
CA PRO A 384 -7.44 -26.09 20.71
C PRO A 384 -6.29 -25.14 20.40
N THR A 385 -5.06 -25.52 20.74
CA THR A 385 -3.85 -24.75 20.44
C THR A 385 -3.04 -25.31 19.28
N ALA A 386 -3.28 -26.58 18.91
CA ALA A 386 -2.67 -27.22 17.75
C ALA A 386 -3.51 -28.41 17.27
N LEU A 387 -3.37 -28.74 15.98
CA LEU A 387 -4.05 -29.86 15.31
C LEU A 387 -3.04 -30.73 14.57
N GLY A 388 -3.35 -32.02 14.45
CA GLY A 388 -2.58 -32.92 13.59
C GLY A 388 -3.29 -34.24 13.36
N TRP A 389 -2.87 -34.99 12.36
CA TRP A 389 -3.43 -36.31 12.07
C TRP A 389 -2.41 -37.41 12.34
N SER A 390 -2.84 -38.46 13.04
CA SER A 390 -2.02 -39.64 13.30
C SER A 390 -2.85 -40.91 13.10
N ARG A 391 -2.34 -42.06 13.54
CA ARG A 391 -3.11 -43.31 13.57
C ARG A 391 -2.99 -44.04 14.90
N LEU A 392 -4.12 -44.57 15.33
CA LEU A 392 -4.23 -45.50 16.46
C LEU A 392 -4.56 -46.89 15.87
N ALA A 393 -3.62 -47.82 16.00
CA ALA A 393 -3.65 -49.10 15.29
C ALA A 393 -3.85 -48.95 13.75
N ARG A 394 -5.04 -49.27 13.24
CA ARG A 394 -5.42 -49.16 11.81
C ARG A 394 -6.37 -47.98 11.52
N GLN A 395 -6.76 -47.21 12.52
CA GLN A 395 -7.70 -46.09 12.37
C GLN A 395 -6.95 -44.75 12.36
N THR A 396 -7.29 -43.88 11.41
CA THR A 396 -6.83 -42.48 11.39
C THR A 396 -7.52 -41.70 12.51
N VAL A 397 -6.75 -40.94 13.28
CA VAL A 397 -7.25 -40.16 14.42
C VAL A 397 -6.82 -38.70 14.30
N LEU A 398 -7.73 -37.79 14.65
CA LEU A 398 -7.43 -36.38 14.80
C LEU A 398 -6.85 -36.14 16.19
N CYS A 399 -5.68 -35.50 16.23
CA CYS A 399 -4.99 -35.11 17.46
C CYS A 399 -5.33 -33.64 17.74
N LEU A 400 -5.98 -33.38 18.88
CA LEU A 400 -6.41 -32.07 19.33
C LEU A 400 -5.64 -31.69 20.60
N ALA A 401 -4.71 -30.75 20.51
CA ALA A 401 -4.01 -30.23 21.69
C ALA A 401 -4.86 -29.15 22.36
N SER A 402 -5.19 -29.32 23.65
CA SER A 402 -5.97 -28.37 24.44
C SER A 402 -5.46 -28.35 25.89
N GLY A 403 -4.98 -27.19 26.35
CA GLY A 403 -4.38 -27.08 27.68
C GLY A 403 -3.16 -27.99 27.81
N THR A 404 -3.19 -28.95 28.74
CA THR A 404 -2.13 -29.94 28.98
C THR A 404 -2.35 -31.27 28.25
N ASP A 405 -3.46 -31.42 27.54
CA ASP A 405 -3.90 -32.70 26.99
C ASP A 405 -3.87 -32.70 25.46
N VAL A 406 -3.53 -33.84 24.87
CA VAL A 406 -3.71 -34.13 23.44
C VAL A 406 -4.75 -35.24 23.31
N VAL A 407 -5.94 -34.89 22.83
CA VAL A 407 -7.06 -35.82 22.64
C VAL A 407 -6.94 -36.47 21.26
N LEU A 408 -7.02 -37.80 21.22
CA LEU A 408 -7.05 -38.60 19.99
C LEU A 408 -8.49 -38.96 19.66
N ALA A 409 -9.08 -38.24 18.71
CA ALA A 409 -10.47 -38.37 18.31
C ALA A 409 -10.66 -39.31 17.10
N ALA A 410 -11.62 -40.23 17.21
CA ALA A 410 -12.02 -41.12 16.12
C ALA A 410 -12.71 -40.36 14.99
N ASP A 411 -12.34 -40.64 13.74
CA ASP A 411 -13.02 -40.12 12.55
C ASP A 411 -13.11 -38.57 12.50
N GLY A 412 -12.26 -37.87 13.26
CA GLY A 412 -12.28 -36.41 13.39
C GLY A 412 -13.31 -35.85 14.38
N ASP A 413 -14.17 -36.68 15.00
CA ASP A 413 -15.20 -36.20 15.92
C ASP A 413 -14.66 -36.03 17.35
N PRO A 414 -14.52 -34.80 17.88
CA PRO A 414 -13.97 -34.54 19.21
C PRO A 414 -14.80 -35.13 20.36
N ARG A 415 -16.02 -35.63 20.09
CA ARG A 415 -16.87 -36.32 21.07
C ARG A 415 -16.60 -37.81 21.16
N ARG A 416 -15.84 -38.38 20.23
CA ARG A 416 -15.47 -39.80 20.19
C ARG A 416 -14.00 -39.93 20.56
N ASP A 417 -13.69 -39.67 21.82
CA ASP A 417 -12.33 -39.79 22.35
C ASP A 417 -11.92 -41.27 22.40
N LEU A 418 -10.77 -41.60 21.80
CA LEU A 418 -10.19 -42.93 21.87
C LEU A 418 -9.08 -43.01 22.92
N ALA A 419 -8.37 -41.90 23.12
CA ALA A 419 -7.31 -41.76 24.09
C ALA A 419 -7.03 -40.28 24.39
N THR A 420 -6.44 -40.02 25.55
CA THR A 420 -5.91 -38.69 25.91
C THR A 420 -4.47 -38.85 26.36
N LEU A 421 -3.57 -38.04 25.80
CA LEU A 421 -2.16 -37.95 26.18
C LEU A 421 -2.00 -36.71 27.08
N THR A 422 -1.72 -36.91 28.36
CA THR A 422 -1.60 -35.81 29.33
C THR A 422 -0.15 -35.43 29.58
N HIS A 423 0.13 -34.14 29.53
CA HIS A 423 1.47 -33.56 29.70
C HIS A 423 1.60 -32.77 31.00
N SER A 424 2.85 -32.50 31.39
CA SER A 424 3.19 -31.85 32.66
C SER A 424 2.89 -30.34 32.68
N ALA A 425 2.82 -29.74 31.48
CA ALA A 425 2.53 -28.34 31.23
C ALA A 425 1.68 -28.18 29.97
N ARG A 426 1.27 -26.93 29.70
CA ARG A 426 0.46 -26.59 28.51
C ARG A 426 1.19 -26.99 27.23
N VAL A 427 0.50 -27.66 26.32
CA VAL A 427 1.02 -28.02 24.99
C VAL A 427 1.13 -26.76 24.13
N VAL A 428 2.32 -26.53 23.58
CA VAL A 428 2.65 -25.36 22.74
C VAL A 428 3.05 -25.73 21.32
N GLY A 429 3.41 -26.99 21.07
CA GLY A 429 3.74 -27.48 19.73
C GLY A 429 3.30 -28.94 19.54
N LEU A 430 2.88 -29.26 18.32
CA LEU A 430 2.39 -30.58 17.95
C LEU A 430 2.87 -30.93 16.54
N TRP A 431 3.47 -32.10 16.36
CA TRP A 431 3.71 -32.69 15.05
C TRP A 431 3.14 -34.11 15.03
N CYS A 432 2.34 -34.42 14.02
CA CYS A 432 1.68 -35.70 13.87
C CYS A 432 1.91 -36.29 12.48
N SER A 433 2.01 -37.60 12.39
CA SER A 433 2.06 -38.32 11.12
C SER A 433 1.23 -39.59 11.19
N VAL A 434 0.29 -39.75 10.25
CA VAL A 434 -0.48 -40.98 10.03
C VAL A 434 0.45 -42.06 9.49
N ARG A 435 1.34 -41.71 8.56
CA ARG A 435 2.29 -42.66 7.95
C ARG A 435 3.22 -43.28 8.99
N ALA A 436 3.90 -42.44 9.78
CA ALA A 436 4.79 -42.91 10.84
C ALA A 436 4.01 -43.45 12.06
N GLY A 437 2.76 -43.03 12.26
CA GLY A 437 1.99 -43.33 13.47
C GLY A 437 2.61 -42.72 14.71
N VAL A 438 3.07 -41.47 14.58
CA VAL A 438 3.79 -40.71 15.61
C VAL A 438 2.99 -39.46 15.99
N VAL A 439 3.07 -39.10 17.27
CA VAL A 439 2.63 -37.82 17.82
C VAL A 439 3.76 -37.26 18.66
N ALA A 440 4.40 -36.20 18.21
CA ALA A 440 5.43 -35.46 18.94
C ALA A 440 4.82 -34.20 19.53
N VAL A 441 5.05 -33.97 20.83
CA VAL A 441 4.40 -32.91 21.60
C VAL A 441 5.45 -32.12 22.35
N ALA A 442 5.45 -30.80 22.16
CA ALA A 442 6.26 -29.87 22.93
C ALA A 442 5.39 -29.12 23.93
N ASP A 443 5.82 -29.05 25.19
CA ASP A 443 5.12 -28.31 26.25
C ASP A 443 5.79 -26.98 26.60
N ALA A 444 5.08 -26.14 27.35
CA ALA A 444 5.53 -24.80 27.73
C ALA A 444 6.75 -24.78 28.67
N ARG A 445 7.15 -25.93 29.23
CA ARG A 445 8.40 -26.06 30.01
C ARG A 445 9.60 -26.37 29.11
N GLY A 446 9.37 -26.64 27.83
CA GLY A 446 10.39 -27.08 26.89
C GLY A 446 10.58 -28.59 26.88
N ASP A 447 9.67 -29.37 27.48
CA ASP A 447 9.75 -30.82 27.38
C ASP A 447 9.20 -31.27 26.02
N LEU A 448 9.96 -32.13 25.33
CA LEU A 448 9.53 -32.79 24.09
C LEU A 448 9.21 -34.26 24.38
N VAL A 449 8.00 -34.68 24.05
CA VAL A 449 7.52 -36.06 24.26
C VAL A 449 7.12 -36.66 22.93
N VAL A 450 7.60 -37.87 22.63
CA VAL A 450 7.21 -38.60 21.42
C VAL A 450 6.40 -39.84 21.78
N HIS A 451 5.18 -39.89 21.25
CA HIS A 451 4.25 -41.01 21.40
C HIS A 451 4.16 -41.79 20.09
N ARG A 452 4.04 -43.11 20.20
CA ARG A 452 3.69 -44.01 19.10
C ARG A 452 2.34 -44.69 19.38
N PRO A 453 1.21 -44.03 19.11
CA PRO A 453 -0.11 -44.57 19.43
C PRO A 453 -0.38 -45.92 18.74
N ALA A 454 0.23 -46.18 17.58
CA ALA A 454 0.12 -47.44 16.86
C ALA A 454 0.51 -48.69 17.69
N SER A 455 1.38 -48.53 18.71
CA SER A 455 1.79 -49.59 19.65
C SER A 455 0.94 -49.67 20.93
N GLY A 456 -0.11 -48.84 21.07
CA GLY A 456 -0.96 -48.71 22.26
C GLY A 456 -0.84 -47.32 22.92
N THR A 457 -1.74 -47.00 23.86
CA THR A 457 -1.77 -45.73 24.63
C THR A 457 -0.88 -45.76 25.88
N GLY A 458 0.14 -46.63 25.88
CA GLY A 458 1.07 -46.80 27.01
C GLY A 458 1.96 -45.58 27.26
N THR A 459 2.84 -45.70 28.27
CA THR A 459 3.80 -44.67 28.68
C THR A 459 4.54 -44.06 27.48
N PRO A 460 4.83 -42.73 27.50
CA PRO A 460 5.51 -42.06 26.41
C PRO A 460 6.80 -42.80 26.03
N THR A 461 7.04 -42.92 24.74
CA THR A 461 8.13 -43.77 24.22
C THR A 461 9.48 -43.11 24.47
N THR A 462 9.55 -41.78 24.45
CA THR A 462 10.77 -41.01 24.74
C THR A 462 10.41 -39.59 25.21
N LEU A 463 11.18 -39.05 26.16
CA LEU A 463 11.02 -37.72 26.75
C LEU A 463 12.38 -37.01 26.78
N TRP A 464 12.43 -35.74 26.37
CA TRP A 464 13.61 -34.89 26.50
C TRP A 464 13.28 -33.59 27.23
N GLY A 465 14.07 -33.28 28.25
CA GLY A 465 14.06 -31.96 28.89
C GLY A 465 15.04 -31.03 28.17
N THR A 466 14.55 -30.18 27.28
CA THR A 466 15.44 -29.31 26.48
C THR A 466 16.02 -28.14 27.28
N GLY A 467 15.43 -27.83 28.45
CA GLY A 467 15.86 -26.72 29.31
C GLY A 467 15.58 -25.32 28.74
N GLN A 468 14.97 -25.23 27.56
CA GLN A 468 14.59 -24.00 26.87
C GLN A 468 13.22 -24.19 26.20
N PRO A 469 12.39 -23.15 26.03
CA PRO A 469 11.15 -23.29 25.27
C PRO A 469 11.41 -23.77 23.84
N VAL A 470 10.64 -24.76 23.38
CA VAL A 470 10.64 -25.21 21.98
C VAL A 470 9.91 -24.18 21.13
N THR A 471 10.53 -23.68 20.07
CA THR A 471 9.98 -22.63 19.20
C THR A 471 9.43 -23.15 17.88
N ALA A 472 9.93 -24.30 17.41
CA ALA A 472 9.44 -24.96 16.21
C ALA A 472 9.63 -26.48 16.30
N LEU A 473 8.71 -27.24 15.71
CA LEU A 473 8.70 -28.70 15.74
C LEU A 473 8.28 -29.25 14.36
N SER A 474 9.02 -30.22 13.86
CA SER A 474 8.76 -30.87 12.56
C SER A 474 9.30 -32.30 12.57
N GLY A 475 9.04 -33.04 11.50
CA GLY A 475 9.52 -34.41 11.38
C GLY A 475 9.42 -34.97 9.97
N ASP A 476 10.05 -36.12 9.76
CA ASP A 476 9.96 -36.88 8.52
C ASP A 476 8.86 -37.94 8.61
N PRO A 477 7.77 -37.82 7.83
CA PRO A 477 6.69 -38.81 7.81
C PRO A 477 7.10 -40.23 7.41
N ALA A 478 8.22 -40.39 6.70
CA ALA A 478 8.69 -41.70 6.24
C ALA A 478 9.45 -42.46 7.33
N SER A 479 10.45 -41.82 7.95
CA SER A 479 11.25 -42.43 9.01
C SER A 479 10.65 -42.30 10.40
N GLY A 480 9.78 -41.31 10.65
CA GLY A 480 9.34 -40.94 11.99
C GLY A 480 10.38 -40.16 12.80
N ALA A 481 11.45 -39.67 12.14
CA ALA A 481 12.41 -38.76 12.76
C ALA A 481 11.76 -37.43 13.12
N VAL A 482 12.20 -36.82 14.23
CA VAL A 482 11.65 -35.56 14.75
C VAL A 482 12.79 -34.55 14.87
N VAL A 483 12.52 -33.32 14.48
CA VAL A 483 13.46 -32.19 14.53
C VAL A 483 12.77 -31.02 15.23
N TRP A 484 13.46 -30.36 16.16
CA TRP A 484 12.92 -29.23 16.89
C TRP A 484 13.95 -28.13 17.11
N ALA A 485 13.47 -26.89 17.21
CA ALA A 485 14.27 -25.72 17.56
C ALA A 485 13.90 -25.20 18.93
N THR A 486 14.86 -24.57 19.61
CA THR A 486 14.66 -23.99 20.95
C THR A 486 14.97 -22.49 20.97
N ALA A 487 14.51 -21.80 22.01
CA ALA A 487 14.60 -20.34 22.13
C ALA A 487 16.02 -19.77 22.18
N ASP A 488 17.03 -20.61 22.43
CA ASP A 488 18.45 -20.23 22.36
C ASP A 488 19.06 -20.37 20.95
N GLY A 489 18.24 -20.76 19.96
CA GLY A 489 18.62 -20.96 18.57
C GLY A 489 19.13 -22.37 18.23
N ARG A 490 19.26 -23.29 19.19
CA ARG A 490 19.70 -24.67 18.89
C ARG A 490 18.62 -25.47 18.18
N VAL A 491 19.04 -26.22 17.16
CA VAL A 491 18.19 -27.18 16.44
C VAL A 491 18.67 -28.59 16.73
N HIS A 492 17.75 -29.44 17.18
CA HIS A 492 18.00 -30.83 17.57
C HIS A 492 17.30 -31.79 16.63
N THR A 493 17.84 -33.00 16.49
CA THR A 493 17.19 -34.10 15.78
C THR A 493 17.18 -35.36 16.65
N TRP A 494 16.13 -36.15 16.47
CA TRP A 494 16.03 -37.50 16.97
C TRP A 494 15.55 -38.44 15.86
N ARG A 495 16.03 -39.68 15.89
CA ARG A 495 15.65 -40.72 14.94
C ARG A 495 15.22 -41.98 15.68
N PRO A 496 14.13 -42.63 15.26
CA PRO A 496 13.80 -43.94 15.78
C PRO A 496 14.91 -44.92 15.41
N HIS A 497 15.49 -45.59 16.40
CA HIS A 497 16.40 -46.70 16.14
C HIS A 497 15.65 -47.77 15.35
N GLY A 498 16.25 -48.26 14.26
CA GLY A 498 15.78 -49.49 13.61
C GLY A 498 15.78 -50.61 14.65
N GLU A 499 14.89 -51.59 14.51
CA GLU A 499 14.96 -52.82 15.30
C GLU A 499 16.35 -53.43 15.13
N ASP A 500 17.26 -53.19 16.08
CA ASP A 500 18.60 -53.75 16.07
C ASP A 500 18.70 -54.83 17.16
N ASP A 501 19.30 -55.94 16.75
CA ASP A 501 19.40 -57.20 17.46
C ASP A 501 19.98 -57.01 18.87
N GLY A 502 19.12 -57.06 19.88
CA GLY A 502 19.31 -57.77 21.16
C GLY A 502 20.53 -57.47 22.04
N THR A 503 21.47 -56.59 21.70
CA THR A 503 22.72 -56.42 22.46
C THR A 503 23.23 -54.98 22.45
N GLY A 504 22.75 -54.17 23.40
CA GLY A 504 23.34 -52.86 23.68
C GLY A 504 22.51 -52.04 24.66
N GLY A 505 22.83 -52.12 25.95
CA GLY A 505 22.22 -51.27 26.97
C GLY A 505 22.80 -49.85 26.92
N HIS A 506 22.14 -48.96 26.17
CA HIS A 506 22.29 -47.51 26.33
C HIS A 506 20.95 -46.93 26.78
N GLY A 507 20.99 -46.07 27.81
CA GLY A 507 19.81 -45.49 28.43
C GLY A 507 19.11 -44.50 27.49
N PRO A 508 17.78 -44.31 27.61
CA PRO A 508 16.96 -43.54 26.67
C PRO A 508 17.16 -42.01 26.67
N GLU A 509 18.16 -41.47 27.37
CA GLU A 509 18.34 -40.01 27.57
C GLU A 509 19.37 -39.35 26.62
N ASP A 510 20.17 -40.09 25.84
CA ASP A 510 21.37 -39.53 25.16
C ASP A 510 21.34 -39.52 23.61
N ASP A 511 20.18 -39.80 22.99
CA ASP A 511 20.06 -39.99 21.52
C ASP A 511 19.75 -38.72 20.70
N SER A 512 19.59 -37.56 21.34
CA SER A 512 19.33 -36.30 20.62
C SER A 512 20.63 -35.62 20.19
N VAL A 513 20.77 -35.30 18.90
CA VAL A 513 21.95 -34.62 18.35
C VAL A 513 21.62 -33.17 18.01
N VAL A 514 22.47 -32.22 18.39
CA VAL A 514 22.37 -30.82 17.96
C VAL A 514 22.89 -30.70 16.52
N LEU A 515 22.01 -30.34 15.59
CA LEU A 515 22.34 -30.17 14.17
C LEU A 515 23.12 -28.87 13.91
N ALA A 516 22.66 -27.76 14.50
CA ALA A 516 23.31 -26.45 14.42
C ALA A 516 22.74 -25.45 15.44
N VAL A 517 23.31 -24.24 15.46
CA VAL A 517 22.82 -23.07 16.21
C VAL A 517 22.47 -21.97 15.21
N LEU A 518 21.23 -21.50 15.25
CA LEU A 518 20.72 -20.44 14.39
C LEU A 518 21.03 -19.06 14.97
N PRO A 519 21.17 -18.02 14.12
CA PRO A 519 21.39 -16.64 14.58
C PRO A 519 20.17 -16.04 15.28
N ALA A 520 18.98 -16.58 15.02
CA ALA A 520 17.72 -16.24 15.67
C ALA A 520 16.88 -17.53 15.83
N PRO A 521 15.99 -17.61 16.84
CA PRO A 521 15.13 -18.77 17.02
C PRO A 521 14.25 -19.02 15.79
N ALA A 522 14.12 -20.27 15.37
CA ALA A 522 13.24 -20.63 14.26
C ALA A 522 11.77 -20.53 14.68
N THR A 523 10.94 -19.96 13.80
CA THR A 523 9.48 -19.95 13.90
C THR A 523 8.87 -21.21 13.29
N SER A 524 9.55 -21.83 12.33
CA SER A 524 9.08 -23.04 11.63
C SER A 524 10.24 -23.85 11.06
N LEU A 525 9.99 -25.16 10.87
CA LEU A 525 10.97 -26.13 10.38
C LEU A 525 10.34 -27.06 9.34
N ALA A 526 11.09 -27.35 8.27
CA ALA A 526 10.75 -28.38 7.29
C ALA A 526 11.89 -29.38 7.13
N VAL A 527 11.60 -30.66 7.33
CA VAL A 527 12.54 -31.75 7.06
C VAL A 527 12.37 -32.18 5.60
N SER A 528 13.44 -32.13 4.83
CA SER A 528 13.47 -32.58 3.43
C SER A 528 14.53 -33.67 3.26
N PRO A 529 14.13 -34.96 3.41
CA PRO A 529 15.05 -36.08 3.21
C PRO A 529 15.60 -36.14 1.77
N ALA A 530 14.80 -35.74 0.78
CA ALA A 530 15.19 -35.79 -0.64
C ALA A 530 16.37 -34.87 -0.97
N THR A 531 16.53 -33.76 -0.25
CA THR A 531 17.63 -32.80 -0.42
C THR A 531 18.69 -32.93 0.66
N GLY A 532 18.49 -33.78 1.68
CA GLY A 532 19.39 -33.92 2.82
C GLY A 532 19.47 -32.66 3.68
N LEU A 533 18.37 -31.90 3.79
CA LEU A 533 18.32 -30.62 4.50
C LEU A 533 17.19 -30.56 5.50
N VAL A 534 17.44 -29.85 6.60
CA VAL A 534 16.41 -29.18 7.39
C VAL A 534 16.42 -27.71 6.99
N VAL A 535 15.25 -27.15 6.69
CA VAL A 535 15.10 -25.74 6.36
C VAL A 535 14.31 -25.06 7.48
N ALA A 536 14.84 -23.96 7.99
CA ALA A 536 14.24 -23.16 9.04
C ALA A 536 13.83 -21.77 8.55
N ALA A 537 12.68 -21.31 9.01
CA ALA A 537 12.23 -19.93 8.89
C ALA A 537 12.45 -19.22 10.25
N ASP A 538 12.89 -17.96 10.22
CA ASP A 538 13.12 -17.13 11.41
C ASP A 538 12.20 -15.89 11.46
N GLY A 539 11.16 -15.85 10.61
CA GLY A 539 10.30 -14.68 10.42
C GLY A 539 10.90 -13.61 9.50
N GLY A 540 12.14 -13.80 9.01
CA GLY A 540 12.83 -12.87 8.13
C GLY A 540 12.72 -13.22 6.63
N PRO A 541 13.31 -12.40 5.75
CA PRO A 541 13.32 -12.60 4.30
C PRO A 541 14.43 -13.56 3.85
N ARG A 542 14.60 -14.68 4.56
CA ARG A 542 15.59 -15.71 4.25
C ARG A 542 15.16 -17.09 4.74
N LEU A 543 15.67 -18.12 4.09
CA LEU A 543 15.62 -19.50 4.54
C LEU A 543 16.98 -19.90 5.11
N LEU A 544 17.00 -20.53 6.27
CA LEU A 544 18.21 -21.07 6.88
C LEU A 544 18.28 -22.57 6.57
N ARG A 545 19.35 -23.02 5.90
CA ARG A 545 19.55 -24.41 5.50
C ARG A 545 20.57 -25.09 6.40
N LEU A 546 20.19 -26.23 6.94
CA LEU A 546 21.00 -27.06 7.80
C LEU A 546 21.22 -28.43 7.14
N PRO A 547 22.46 -28.92 7.02
CA PRO A 547 22.71 -30.29 6.60
C PRO A 547 22.05 -31.28 7.55
N TRP A 548 21.32 -32.25 6.99
CA TRP A 548 20.66 -33.31 7.75
C TRP A 548 20.99 -34.66 7.12
N PRO A 549 21.36 -35.68 7.91
CA PRO A 549 21.20 -35.75 9.36
C PRO A 549 22.39 -35.40 10.23
N ASP A 550 23.57 -35.31 9.66
CA ASP A 550 24.81 -35.30 10.45
C ASP A 550 25.13 -33.91 11.03
N GLY A 551 24.34 -32.89 10.70
CA GLY A 551 24.58 -31.50 11.08
C GLY A 551 25.67 -30.83 10.25
N GLY A 552 25.85 -29.51 10.43
CA GLY A 552 26.87 -28.75 9.71
C GLY A 552 26.64 -27.23 9.71
N PRO A 553 27.43 -26.47 8.94
CA PRO A 553 27.33 -25.02 8.92
C PRO A 553 25.99 -24.58 8.33
N VAL A 554 25.34 -23.62 9.00
CA VAL A 554 24.09 -23.01 8.54
C VAL A 554 24.39 -22.09 7.37
N THR A 555 23.64 -22.22 6.28
CA THR A 555 23.71 -21.29 5.14
C THR A 555 22.37 -20.59 4.95
N GLY A 556 22.42 -19.28 4.69
CA GLY A 556 21.23 -18.49 4.38
C GLY A 556 20.95 -18.43 2.88
N ALA A 557 19.68 -18.51 2.50
CA ALA A 557 19.20 -18.31 1.14
C ALA A 557 18.14 -17.18 1.16
N PRO A 558 18.32 -16.07 0.42
CA PRO A 558 17.37 -14.96 0.44
C PRO A 558 16.05 -15.34 -0.24
N VAL A 559 14.95 -14.77 0.25
CA VAL A 559 13.61 -14.89 -0.35
C VAL A 559 12.94 -13.51 -0.41
N PRO A 560 12.04 -13.25 -1.37
CA PRO A 560 11.54 -11.88 -1.65
C PRO A 560 10.49 -11.36 -0.65
N PHE A 561 10.15 -12.11 0.40
CA PHE A 561 9.18 -11.76 1.45
C PHE A 561 9.57 -12.43 2.77
N SER A 562 8.98 -12.01 3.89
CA SER A 562 9.27 -12.57 5.21
C SER A 562 8.56 -13.92 5.39
N VAL A 563 9.32 -14.98 5.67
CA VAL A 563 8.76 -16.34 5.81
C VAL A 563 8.43 -16.62 7.26
N GLN A 564 7.17 -16.94 7.54
CA GLN A 564 6.70 -17.35 8.86
C GLN A 564 6.75 -18.87 9.01
N GLU A 565 6.23 -19.59 8.01
CA GLU A 565 6.19 -21.05 8.03
C GLU A 565 6.78 -21.67 6.77
N VAL A 566 7.34 -22.86 6.94
CA VAL A 566 7.93 -23.65 5.87
C VAL A 566 7.47 -25.09 6.01
N CYS A 567 6.96 -25.66 4.92
CA CYS A 567 6.54 -27.05 4.84
C CYS A 567 7.26 -27.77 3.68
N PRO A 568 7.57 -29.07 3.83
CA PRO A 568 8.12 -29.84 2.72
C PRO A 568 7.06 -30.05 1.62
N ALA A 569 7.47 -29.93 0.36
CA ALA A 569 6.64 -30.22 -0.81
C ALA A 569 7.28 -31.32 -1.68
N PRO A 570 6.50 -32.00 -2.54
CA PRO A 570 7.02 -33.06 -3.41
C PRO A 570 8.21 -32.62 -4.26
N GLY A 571 9.12 -33.56 -4.57
CA GLY A 571 10.26 -33.30 -5.45
C GLY A 571 11.38 -32.44 -4.84
N GLY A 572 11.49 -32.39 -3.50
CA GLY A 572 12.52 -31.62 -2.80
C GLY A 572 12.27 -30.10 -2.80
N ARG A 573 11.02 -29.70 -3.04
CA ARG A 573 10.55 -28.31 -3.00
C ARG A 573 10.05 -27.96 -1.60
N LEU A 574 9.79 -26.68 -1.40
CA LEU A 574 9.25 -26.12 -0.16
C LEU A 574 7.98 -25.34 -0.47
N LEU A 575 7.04 -25.40 0.45
CA LEU A 575 5.93 -24.47 0.51
C LEU A 575 6.21 -23.46 1.63
N LEU A 576 6.15 -22.19 1.29
CA LEU A 576 6.44 -21.07 2.18
C LEU A 576 5.16 -20.30 2.43
N THR A 577 4.87 -19.97 3.68
CA THR A 577 3.83 -19.01 4.06
C THR A 577 4.47 -17.83 4.78
N GLY A 578 3.96 -16.64 4.51
CA GLY A 578 4.58 -15.43 5.02
C GLY A 578 3.83 -14.16 4.65
N HIS A 579 4.51 -13.04 4.85
CA HIS A 579 3.95 -11.73 4.60
C HIS A 579 4.97 -10.74 4.04
N GLY A 580 4.44 -9.65 3.51
CA GLY A 580 5.24 -8.58 2.95
C GLY A 580 5.91 -9.01 1.64
N GLY A 581 7.06 -8.41 1.38
CA GLY A 581 7.64 -8.43 0.05
C GLY A 581 7.13 -7.30 -0.83
N GLU A 582 7.75 -7.16 -1.98
CA GLU A 582 7.57 -6.00 -2.84
C GLU A 582 6.16 -5.86 -3.41
N VAL A 583 5.67 -4.62 -3.50
CA VAL A 583 4.36 -4.29 -4.08
C VAL A 583 4.53 -3.38 -5.29
N GLU A 584 3.84 -3.73 -6.36
CA GLU A 584 3.63 -2.89 -7.52
C GLU A 584 2.33 -2.09 -7.35
N ILE A 585 2.42 -0.77 -7.47
CA ILE A 585 1.29 0.16 -7.45
C ILE A 585 1.19 0.80 -8.83
N ARG A 586 0.01 0.69 -9.44
CA ARG A 586 -0.29 1.28 -10.75
C ARG A 586 -1.43 2.29 -10.62
N SER A 587 -1.21 3.51 -11.06
CA SER A 587 -2.27 4.52 -11.15
C SER A 587 -3.11 4.35 -12.42
N GLU A 588 -4.29 4.96 -12.45
CA GLU A 588 -5.24 4.85 -13.58
C GLU A 588 -4.67 5.31 -14.93
N ASP A 589 -3.70 6.22 -14.92
CA ASP A 589 -2.99 6.70 -16.10
C ASP A 589 -1.86 5.76 -16.59
N GLY A 590 -1.65 4.62 -15.91
CA GLY A 590 -0.71 3.58 -16.29
C GLY A 590 0.68 3.69 -15.68
N ARG A 591 1.00 4.78 -14.95
CA ARG A 591 2.27 4.86 -14.23
C ARG A 591 2.36 3.76 -13.19
N THR A 592 3.53 3.13 -13.13
CA THR A 592 3.79 1.99 -12.26
C THR A 592 4.95 2.33 -11.32
N HIS A 593 4.75 2.07 -10.04
CA HIS A 593 5.70 2.30 -8.97
C HIS A 593 5.93 0.99 -8.21
N LEU A 594 7.19 0.75 -7.84
CA LEU A 594 7.59 -0.49 -7.18
C LEU A 594 8.15 -0.15 -5.79
N PHE A 595 7.54 -0.72 -4.76
CA PHE A 595 7.87 -0.42 -3.37
C PHE A 595 8.29 -1.69 -2.63
N THR A 596 9.48 -1.66 -2.04
CA THR A 596 9.96 -2.72 -1.17
C THR A 596 9.65 -2.38 0.28
N PRO A 597 8.76 -3.12 0.98
CA PRO A 597 8.55 -2.91 2.38
C PRO A 597 9.70 -3.51 3.18
N ALA A 598 10.56 -2.65 3.71
CA ALA A 598 11.50 -3.03 4.76
C ALA A 598 11.18 -2.18 6.00
N PRO A 599 10.97 -2.80 7.17
CA PRO A 599 10.96 -2.03 8.41
C PRO A 599 12.32 -1.38 8.58
N VAL A 600 12.35 -0.05 8.78
CA VAL A 600 13.57 0.63 9.23
C VAL A 600 13.89 0.08 10.61
N PRO A 601 15.06 -0.54 10.85
CA PRO A 601 15.39 -1.06 12.16
C PRO A 601 15.35 0.08 13.19
N PRO A 602 14.84 -0.17 14.40
CA PRO A 602 14.80 0.84 15.45
C PRO A 602 16.20 1.38 15.71
N ALA A 603 16.26 2.64 16.13
CA ALA A 603 17.50 3.31 16.37
C ALA A 603 18.23 2.72 17.58
N PRO A 604 19.56 2.47 17.54
CA PRO A 604 20.32 2.29 18.76
C PRO A 604 20.19 3.56 19.61
N ASP A 605 20.11 3.38 20.92
CA ASP A 605 19.98 4.46 21.89
C ASP A 605 21.01 5.57 21.63
N GLY A 606 20.56 6.83 21.58
CA GLY A 606 21.40 8.02 21.39
C GLY A 606 21.54 8.54 19.95
N THR A 607 21.07 7.81 18.92
CA THR A 607 21.22 8.21 17.50
C THR A 607 20.13 9.16 16.97
N GLY A 608 19.19 9.58 17.81
CA GLY A 608 18.13 10.53 17.46
C GLY A 608 16.89 9.91 16.83
N PRO A 609 15.93 10.75 16.43
CA PRO A 609 14.65 10.27 15.90
C PRO A 609 14.85 9.58 14.54
N ALA A 610 14.10 8.50 14.31
CA ALA A 610 14.28 7.63 13.15
C ALA A 610 14.14 8.36 11.80
N TRP A 611 13.33 9.41 11.74
CA TRP A 611 13.09 10.20 10.52
C TRP A 611 14.35 10.93 10.01
N LEU A 612 15.32 11.22 10.89
CA LEU A 612 16.52 11.99 10.54
C LEU A 612 17.53 11.18 9.71
N ARG A 613 17.51 9.85 9.82
CA ARG A 613 18.52 8.94 9.24
C ARG A 613 18.62 9.01 7.73
N ASP A 614 17.48 9.12 7.07
CA ASP A 614 17.38 9.14 5.61
C ASP A 614 16.73 10.44 5.10
N GLY A 615 16.44 11.37 6.02
CA GLY A 615 15.75 12.62 5.71
C GLY A 615 16.67 13.61 5.01
N VAL A 616 16.26 14.06 3.83
CA VAL A 616 16.90 15.17 3.12
C VAL A 616 16.17 16.47 3.47
N GLY A 617 16.92 17.47 3.90
CA GLY A 617 16.45 18.80 4.25
C GLY A 617 16.67 19.84 3.17
N VAL A 618 15.93 20.94 3.27
CA VAL A 618 16.19 22.17 2.51
C VAL A 618 16.11 23.37 3.44
N ALA A 619 17.09 24.27 3.36
CA ALA A 619 17.08 25.53 4.10
C ALA A 619 16.35 26.62 3.30
N LEU A 620 15.39 27.30 3.94
CA LEU A 620 14.65 28.40 3.31
C LEU A 620 15.43 29.72 3.37
N LEU A 621 15.10 30.64 2.46
CA LEU A 621 15.70 31.97 2.40
C LEU A 621 15.23 32.86 3.56
N ALA A 622 16.13 33.67 4.10
CA ALA A 622 15.85 34.55 5.24
C ALA A 622 14.84 35.67 4.93
N ASP A 623 14.94 36.26 3.73
CA ASP A 623 14.21 37.48 3.37
C ASP A 623 12.75 37.22 2.95
N ASN A 624 12.44 36.02 2.47
CA ASN A 624 11.09 35.59 2.11
C ASN A 624 11.00 34.04 2.04
N PRO A 625 10.79 33.34 3.16
CA PRO A 625 10.71 31.90 3.18
C PRO A 625 9.38 31.45 2.59
N LEU A 626 9.44 30.98 1.34
CA LEU A 626 8.33 30.29 0.68
C LEU A 626 8.59 28.79 0.73
N LEU A 627 7.54 28.01 1.00
CA LEU A 627 7.65 26.56 0.97
C LEU A 627 7.67 26.06 -0.48
N PRO A 628 8.63 25.19 -0.83
CA PRO A 628 8.63 24.53 -2.12
C PRO A 628 7.39 23.65 -2.27
N VAL A 629 6.60 23.89 -3.32
CA VAL A 629 5.35 23.15 -3.60
C VAL A 629 5.67 21.67 -3.85
N ARG A 630 5.02 20.78 -3.09
CA ARG A 630 5.16 19.31 -3.22
C ARG A 630 6.59 18.82 -3.03
N ALA A 631 7.34 19.43 -2.13
CA ALA A 631 8.73 19.03 -1.86
C ALA A 631 8.89 17.55 -1.45
N ARG A 632 7.89 16.98 -0.77
CA ARG A 632 7.86 15.55 -0.40
C ARG A 632 7.99 14.62 -1.62
N ARG A 633 7.40 14.98 -2.76
CA ARG A 633 7.51 14.22 -4.02
C ARG A 633 8.95 14.03 -4.46
N TRP A 634 9.82 14.99 -4.14
CA TRP A 634 11.23 14.98 -4.48
C TRP A 634 12.11 14.41 -3.37
N GLY A 635 11.52 13.78 -2.34
CA GLY A 635 12.27 13.14 -1.27
C GLY A 635 12.66 14.05 -0.10
N VAL A 636 12.22 15.31 -0.09
CA VAL A 636 12.50 16.24 1.00
C VAL A 636 11.69 15.83 2.22
N GLY A 637 12.35 15.54 3.35
CA GLY A 637 11.73 15.17 4.63
C GLY A 637 11.42 16.36 5.52
N HIS A 638 12.25 17.39 5.47
CA HIS A 638 12.17 18.51 6.38
C HIS A 638 12.59 19.82 5.74
N VAL A 639 12.11 20.93 6.31
CA VAL A 639 12.49 22.29 5.94
C VAL A 639 13.13 22.98 7.13
N CYS A 640 14.19 23.77 6.89
CA CYS A 640 14.84 24.56 7.92
C CYS A 640 14.39 26.01 7.78
N LEU A 641 13.64 26.50 8.79
CA LEU A 641 13.22 27.89 8.87
C LEU A 641 14.37 28.78 9.35
N PRO A 642 14.55 29.97 8.77
CA PRO A 642 15.65 30.85 9.13
C PRO A 642 15.48 31.39 10.55
N ALA A 643 16.60 31.62 11.23
CA ALA A 643 16.63 32.15 12.60
C ALA A 643 16.03 33.57 12.74
N SER A 644 15.74 34.26 11.63
CA SER A 644 15.00 35.53 11.64
C SER A 644 13.53 35.38 12.03
N ARG A 645 12.99 34.15 12.01
CA ARG A 645 11.58 33.90 12.35
C ARG A 645 11.38 33.83 13.86
N GLU A 646 10.42 34.62 14.33
CA GLU A 646 10.03 34.65 15.74
C GLU A 646 9.00 33.54 16.04
N PRO A 647 9.17 32.81 17.16
CA PRO A 647 8.14 31.92 17.67
C PRO A 647 6.85 32.70 17.95
N GLY A 648 5.71 32.13 17.59
CA GLY A 648 4.38 32.64 17.93
C GLY A 648 3.89 33.76 17.01
N ALA A 649 4.71 34.22 16.06
CA ALA A 649 4.29 35.15 15.03
C ALA A 649 3.29 34.47 14.08
N PRO A 650 2.15 35.11 13.70
CA PRO A 650 1.13 34.50 12.86
C PRO A 650 1.66 33.97 11.52
N GLU A 651 2.64 34.66 10.93
CA GLU A 651 3.30 34.22 9.70
C GLU A 651 4.12 32.95 9.88
N THR A 652 4.84 32.81 11.00
CA THR A 652 5.61 31.60 11.33
C THR A 652 4.65 30.44 11.57
N THR A 653 3.58 30.65 12.34
CA THR A 653 2.57 29.61 12.60
C THR A 653 1.91 29.13 11.31
N ALA A 654 1.48 30.05 10.43
CA ALA A 654 0.89 29.68 9.14
C ALA A 654 1.87 28.88 8.26
N LEU A 655 3.17 29.24 8.27
CA LEU A 655 4.19 28.52 7.52
C LEU A 655 4.43 27.10 8.09
N VAL A 656 4.43 26.94 9.41
CA VAL A 656 4.54 25.63 10.07
C VAL A 656 3.32 24.76 9.78
N GLU A 657 2.11 25.33 9.82
CA GLU A 657 0.88 24.63 9.47
C GLU A 657 0.87 24.19 8.00
N GLU A 658 1.28 25.06 7.09
CA GLU A 658 1.41 24.75 5.66
C GLU A 658 2.45 23.65 5.40
N ALA A 659 3.62 23.70 6.06
CA ALA A 659 4.63 22.65 5.94
C ALA A 659 4.09 21.29 6.40
N ARG A 660 3.35 21.26 7.52
CA ARG A 660 2.71 20.04 8.03
C ARG A 660 1.58 19.54 7.14
N ALA A 661 0.79 20.45 6.55
CA ALA A 661 -0.24 20.07 5.58
C ALA A 661 0.37 19.39 4.35
N GLN A 662 1.62 19.74 4.01
CA GLN A 662 2.42 19.05 2.99
C GLN A 662 3.18 17.82 3.53
N GLY A 663 3.03 17.43 4.80
CA GLY A 663 3.70 16.29 5.42
C GLY A 663 5.20 16.50 5.70
N LEU A 664 5.68 17.75 5.74
CA LEU A 664 7.08 18.10 6.02
C LEU A 664 7.30 18.29 7.53
N ARG A 665 8.48 17.85 8.00
CA ARG A 665 9.00 18.20 9.33
C ARG A 665 9.62 19.60 9.30
N VAL A 666 9.63 20.30 10.43
CA VAL A 666 10.14 21.67 10.52
C VAL A 666 11.27 21.80 11.53
N LEU A 667 12.44 22.22 11.06
CA LEU A 667 13.59 22.57 11.90
C LEU A 667 13.73 24.09 12.00
N ALA A 668 14.14 24.59 13.17
CA ALA A 668 14.49 26.00 13.34
C ALA A 668 16.00 26.22 13.29
N ASP A 669 16.48 27.11 12.44
CA ASP A 669 17.88 27.54 12.46
C ASP A 669 18.18 28.35 13.73
N LEU A 670 19.31 28.05 14.36
CA LEU A 670 19.90 28.80 15.44
C LEU A 670 21.30 29.26 15.06
N HIS A 671 21.61 30.51 15.40
CA HIS A 671 22.95 31.08 15.23
C HIS A 671 23.82 30.78 16.45
N PRO A 672 25.14 30.63 16.27
CA PRO A 672 26.06 30.52 17.38
C PRO A 672 25.93 31.76 18.28
N PRO A 673 26.05 31.61 19.61
CA PRO A 673 25.98 32.74 20.51
C PRO A 673 27.15 33.71 20.26
N ASP A 674 26.87 35.01 20.24
CA ASP A 674 27.90 36.03 20.30
C ASP A 674 28.56 36.03 21.70
N ASP A 675 29.82 36.46 21.81
CA ASP A 675 30.58 36.51 23.08
C ASP A 675 29.89 37.32 24.20
N THR A 676 28.90 38.13 23.86
CA THR A 676 28.14 39.01 24.77
C THR A 676 26.73 38.49 25.09
N ALA A 677 26.24 37.46 24.39
CA ALA A 677 24.88 36.97 24.51
C ALA A 677 24.70 36.05 25.73
N ALA A 678 23.64 36.29 26.52
CA ALA A 678 23.30 35.42 27.63
C ALA A 678 22.79 34.06 27.11
N HIS A 679 23.54 32.98 27.35
CA HIS A 679 23.18 31.60 26.95
C HIS A 679 21.75 31.18 27.38
N GLY A 680 21.22 31.76 28.47
CA GLY A 680 19.86 31.49 28.94
C GLY A 680 18.76 31.95 27.97
N ALA A 681 18.95 33.06 27.25
CA ALA A 681 17.98 33.53 26.27
C ALA A 681 17.89 32.59 25.06
N LEU A 682 19.02 32.02 24.64
CA LEU A 682 19.08 31.04 23.55
C LEU A 682 18.37 29.73 23.95
N LEU A 683 18.64 29.21 25.15
CA LEU A 683 17.96 28.02 25.66
C LEU A 683 16.44 28.25 25.81
N ARG A 684 16.02 29.44 26.26
CA ARG A 684 14.60 29.79 26.33
C ARG A 684 13.96 29.82 24.95
N ARG A 685 14.62 30.44 23.97
CA ARG A 685 14.16 30.46 22.58
C ARG A 685 14.05 29.05 21.99
N ALA A 686 15.03 28.19 22.22
CA ALA A 686 15.01 26.80 21.79
C ALA A 686 13.82 26.05 22.39
N TYR A 687 13.53 26.26 23.69
CA TYR A 687 12.35 25.69 24.35
C TYR A 687 11.04 26.19 23.74
N ASP A 688 10.89 27.51 23.55
CA ASP A 688 9.67 28.09 22.98
C ASP A 688 9.40 27.57 21.55
N LEU A 689 10.45 27.37 20.72
CA LEU A 689 10.34 26.73 19.41
C LEU A 689 9.85 25.27 19.50
N LEU A 690 10.38 24.48 20.44
CA LEU A 690 9.97 23.08 20.61
C LEU A 690 8.52 22.96 21.10
N GLU A 691 8.08 23.85 22.00
CA GLU A 691 6.68 23.95 22.44
C GLU A 691 5.72 24.31 21.29
N GLU A 692 6.18 25.11 20.31
CA GLU A 692 5.45 25.39 19.07
C GLU A 692 5.48 24.24 18.05
N ARG A 693 5.85 23.04 18.54
CA ARG A 693 5.84 21.77 17.82
C ARG A 693 6.86 21.69 16.68
N PHE A 694 7.92 22.49 16.70
CA PHE A 694 9.05 22.26 15.79
C PHE A 694 9.62 20.86 16.02
N ASP A 695 9.96 20.17 14.93
CA ASP A 695 10.51 18.81 14.95
C ASP A 695 12.01 18.81 15.25
N GLY A 696 12.61 19.96 15.56
CA GLY A 696 14.00 20.05 15.98
C GLY A 696 14.67 21.39 15.72
N LEU A 697 15.97 21.43 16.00
CA LEU A 697 16.83 22.60 15.93
C LEU A 697 18.03 22.33 15.02
N ARG A 698 18.40 23.32 14.20
CA ARG A 698 19.55 23.28 13.32
C ARG A 698 20.58 24.34 13.73
N LEU A 699 21.76 23.91 14.15
CA LEU A 699 22.86 24.77 14.60
C LEU A 699 23.72 25.19 13.41
N ARG A 700 23.72 26.49 13.08
CA ARG A 700 24.66 27.04 12.09
C ARG A 700 26.06 27.13 12.66
N ASP A 701 27.07 26.91 11.83
CA ASP A 701 28.48 26.86 12.22
C ASP A 701 28.73 26.03 13.47
N ALA A 702 28.33 24.75 13.46
CA ALA A 702 28.32 23.89 14.64
C ALA A 702 29.67 23.88 15.41
N ALA A 703 30.80 24.06 14.72
CA ALA A 703 32.13 24.16 15.32
C ALA A 703 32.33 25.39 16.25
N ARG A 704 31.51 26.44 16.12
CA ARG A 704 31.56 27.65 16.95
C ARG A 704 30.74 27.55 18.24
N TRP A 705 30.02 26.44 18.44
CA TRP A 705 29.15 26.28 19.60
C TRP A 705 29.92 25.78 20.83
N PRO A 706 29.78 26.44 22.00
CA PRO A 706 30.41 25.96 23.23
C PRO A 706 29.85 24.59 23.65
N GLU A 707 30.73 23.65 24.00
CA GLU A 707 30.34 22.28 24.44
C GLU A 707 29.31 22.30 25.59
N ALA A 708 29.51 23.16 26.59
CA ALA A 708 28.59 23.31 27.71
C ALA A 708 27.17 23.72 27.27
N LEU A 709 27.03 24.45 26.17
CA LEU A 709 25.72 24.82 25.61
C LEU A 709 25.13 23.66 24.80
N LEU A 710 25.95 22.93 24.05
CA LEU A 710 25.53 21.73 23.33
C LEU A 710 24.97 20.65 24.28
N ILE A 711 25.64 20.41 25.42
CA ILE A 711 25.15 19.50 26.47
C ILE A 711 23.77 19.93 26.98
N ARG A 712 23.56 21.23 27.21
CA ARG A 712 22.29 21.76 27.70
C ARG A 712 21.18 21.70 26.66
N LEU A 713 21.49 21.98 25.40
CA LEU A 713 20.55 21.81 24.29
C LEU A 713 20.18 20.35 24.13
N ARG A 714 21.16 19.44 24.22
CA ARG A 714 20.89 18.01 24.19
C ARG A 714 19.94 17.58 25.30
N HIS A 715 20.24 18.02 26.53
CA HIS A 715 19.39 17.72 27.69
C HIS A 715 17.97 18.30 27.55
N LEU A 716 17.83 19.47 26.93
CA LEU A 716 16.52 20.04 26.61
C LEU A 716 15.76 19.15 25.62
N LEU A 717 16.41 18.65 24.58
CA LEU A 717 15.80 17.75 23.59
C LEU A 717 15.41 16.39 24.17
N ASP A 718 16.04 15.92 25.25
CA ASP A 718 15.62 14.68 25.91
C ASP A 718 14.17 14.77 26.46
N ALA A 719 13.65 15.99 26.69
CA ALA A 719 12.24 16.24 27.01
C ALA A 719 11.30 16.18 25.79
N PHE A 720 11.85 16.19 24.58
CA PHE A 720 11.15 16.17 23.29
C PHE A 720 11.73 15.05 22.40
N PRO A 721 11.46 13.78 22.68
CA PRO A 721 12.17 12.64 22.08
C PRO A 721 12.02 12.53 20.54
N GLU A 722 10.99 13.14 19.97
CA GLU A 722 10.78 13.20 18.52
C GLU A 722 11.59 14.30 17.81
N ALA A 723 12.20 15.21 18.59
CA ALA A 723 12.93 16.36 18.08
C ALA A 723 14.39 16.02 17.74
N ALA A 724 14.88 16.57 16.63
CA ALA A 724 16.26 16.42 16.20
C ALA A 724 17.15 17.63 16.56
N LEU A 725 18.45 17.40 16.68
CA LEU A 725 19.47 18.45 16.83
C LEU A 725 20.52 18.23 15.74
N VAL A 726 20.52 19.10 14.74
CA VAL A 726 21.35 18.96 13.55
C VAL A 726 22.41 20.06 13.55
N GLY A 727 23.68 19.72 13.44
CA GLY A 727 24.78 20.67 13.27
C GLY A 727 25.10 20.88 11.80
N ARG A 728 25.33 22.12 11.36
CA ARG A 728 25.89 22.43 10.03
C ARG A 728 27.32 22.93 10.16
N ALA A 729 28.27 22.25 9.52
CA ALA A 729 29.65 22.73 9.43
C ALA A 729 29.83 23.60 8.17
N GLU A 730 30.21 24.88 8.34
CA GLU A 730 30.61 25.75 7.22
C GLU A 730 32.14 25.81 7.13
N GLY A 731 32.72 25.50 5.96
CA GLY A 731 34.13 25.70 5.64
C GLY A 731 34.99 24.43 5.48
N SER A 732 35.71 24.37 4.34
CA SER A 732 36.73 23.38 4.01
C SER A 732 38.06 23.73 4.66
N GLY A 733 38.47 22.97 5.68
CA GLY A 733 39.83 22.95 6.19
C GLY A 733 40.25 21.50 6.48
N PRO A 734 41.25 20.94 5.79
CA PRO A 734 41.73 19.57 6.04
C PRO A 734 42.46 19.38 7.38
N GLU A 735 42.40 20.37 8.29
CA GLU A 735 43.18 20.40 9.53
C GLU A 735 42.35 20.26 10.83
N ALA A 736 41.02 20.14 10.76
CA ALA A 736 40.21 19.77 11.93
C ALA A 736 40.18 18.22 12.11
N ASN A 737 41.35 17.61 12.29
CA ASN A 737 41.47 16.17 12.54
C ASN A 737 41.19 15.85 14.01
N GLY A 738 39.91 15.84 14.36
CA GLY A 738 39.36 15.30 15.61
C GLY A 738 37.85 15.49 15.67
N PRO A 739 37.07 14.56 16.25
CA PRO A 739 35.64 14.76 16.45
C PRO A 739 35.43 16.02 17.31
N GLY A 740 34.69 17.00 16.78
CA GLY A 740 34.36 18.21 17.50
C GLY A 740 33.31 17.93 18.58
N ALA A 741 33.15 18.85 19.55
CA ALA A 741 32.08 18.76 20.55
C ALA A 741 30.68 18.61 19.90
N ALA A 742 30.49 19.18 18.71
CA ALA A 742 29.27 19.02 17.93
C ALA A 742 29.00 17.57 17.48
N ASP A 743 30.04 16.81 17.09
CA ASP A 743 29.89 15.42 16.66
C ASP A 743 29.48 14.49 17.81
N THR A 744 29.73 14.91 19.05
CA THR A 744 29.38 14.15 20.27
C THR A 744 27.96 14.45 20.75
N HIS A 745 27.44 15.66 20.51
CA HIS A 745 26.20 16.12 21.12
C HIS A 745 25.04 16.37 20.14
N CYS A 746 25.33 16.64 18.86
CA CYS A 746 24.32 16.67 17.82
C CYS A 746 23.90 15.25 17.44
N HIS A 747 22.64 15.09 17.03
CA HIS A 747 22.15 13.85 16.45
C HIS A 747 22.79 13.57 15.08
N LEU A 748 23.08 14.64 14.34
CA LEU A 748 23.66 14.61 13.00
C LEU A 748 24.50 15.87 12.80
N VAL A 749 25.67 15.76 12.19
CA VAL A 749 26.47 16.92 11.73
C VAL A 749 26.66 16.83 10.23
N VAL A 750 26.07 17.78 9.50
CA VAL A 750 26.08 17.85 8.04
C VAL A 750 27.29 18.69 7.58
N GLY A 751 28.24 18.02 6.90
CA GLY A 751 29.48 18.60 6.41
C GLY A 751 29.54 18.83 4.89
N ALA A 752 30.76 18.81 4.33
CA ALA A 752 31.01 18.88 2.89
C ALA A 752 30.95 17.49 2.24
N PRO A 753 30.56 17.38 0.97
CA PRO A 753 30.54 16.10 0.27
C PRO A 753 31.96 15.56 0.03
N PRO A 754 32.13 14.25 -0.22
CA PRO A 754 33.39 13.71 -0.73
C PRO A 754 33.70 14.27 -2.13
N ALA A 755 34.97 14.50 -2.44
CA ALA A 755 35.38 15.08 -3.73
C ALA A 755 35.15 14.12 -4.90
N THR A 756 35.38 12.82 -4.71
CA THR A 756 35.07 11.78 -5.69
C THR A 756 34.56 10.52 -5.00
N PRO A 757 33.88 9.60 -5.72
CA PRO A 757 33.49 8.29 -5.16
C PRO A 757 34.68 7.47 -4.63
N ALA A 758 35.88 7.67 -5.17
CA ALA A 758 37.08 6.97 -4.73
C ALA A 758 37.66 7.54 -3.42
N ASP A 759 37.37 8.82 -3.13
CA ASP A 759 37.84 9.52 -1.93
C ASP A 759 36.88 9.37 -0.73
N ALA A 760 35.75 8.68 -0.92
CA ALA A 760 34.74 8.50 0.10
C ALA A 760 35.20 7.52 1.19
N SER A 761 35.15 7.94 2.45
CA SER A 761 35.41 7.07 3.61
C SER A 761 34.28 6.06 3.82
N HIS A 762 34.57 4.95 4.50
CA HIS A 762 33.54 4.01 4.95
C HIS A 762 33.49 4.00 6.49
N PRO A 763 32.37 4.42 7.12
CA PRO A 763 31.16 5.02 6.52
C PRO A 763 31.39 6.46 5.98
N VAL A 764 30.51 6.91 5.08
CA VAL A 764 30.54 8.28 4.54
C VAL A 764 29.84 9.21 5.53
N PRO A 765 30.48 10.28 6.00
CA PRO A 765 29.86 11.22 6.92
C PRO A 765 28.68 11.98 6.25
N PRO A 766 27.68 12.42 7.01
CA PRO A 766 26.58 13.24 6.49
C PRO A 766 27.07 14.52 5.79
N TRP A 767 26.50 14.85 4.62
CA TRP A 767 26.92 16.00 3.81
C TRP A 767 25.75 16.71 3.13
N ALA A 768 25.99 17.98 2.78
CA ALA A 768 25.07 18.82 2.02
C ALA A 768 25.53 18.98 0.57
N LEU A 769 24.61 18.91 -0.39
CA LEU A 769 24.93 19.20 -1.79
C LEU A 769 25.33 20.69 -1.93
N PRO A 770 26.49 21.02 -2.51
CA PRO A 770 26.92 22.41 -2.64
C PRO A 770 25.95 23.21 -3.54
N PRO A 771 25.61 24.46 -3.19
CA PRO A 771 24.69 25.29 -3.98
C PRO A 771 25.18 25.58 -5.39
N ASP A 772 26.50 25.69 -5.56
CA ASP A 772 27.16 26.02 -6.83
C ASP A 772 27.80 24.80 -7.50
N ALA A 773 27.44 23.57 -7.08
CA ALA A 773 27.98 22.35 -7.67
C ALA A 773 27.60 22.27 -9.16
N PRO A 774 28.57 22.07 -10.08
CA PRO A 774 28.28 21.78 -11.47
C PRO A 774 27.32 20.60 -11.59
N TYR A 775 26.36 20.67 -12.52
CA TYR A 775 25.39 19.60 -12.75
C TYR A 775 26.03 18.21 -12.89
N ALA A 776 27.18 18.15 -13.58
CA ALA A 776 27.92 16.92 -13.81
C ALA A 776 28.43 16.26 -12.51
N GLU A 777 28.76 17.07 -11.51
CA GLU A 777 29.23 16.65 -10.18
C GLU A 777 28.04 16.30 -9.28
N ALA A 778 27.01 17.13 -9.26
CA ALA A 778 25.82 16.94 -8.42
C ALA A 778 25.15 15.56 -8.62
N ARG A 779 25.01 15.10 -9.87
CA ARG A 779 24.44 13.78 -10.18
C ARG A 779 25.29 12.59 -9.68
N LEU A 780 26.62 12.75 -9.61
CA LEU A 780 27.54 11.74 -9.07
C LEU A 780 27.42 11.70 -7.55
N LEU A 781 27.39 12.87 -6.91
CA LEU A 781 27.22 12.99 -5.47
C LEU A 781 25.88 12.39 -5.00
N LEU A 782 24.79 12.61 -5.74
CA LEU A 782 23.48 12.04 -5.40
C LEU A 782 23.43 10.50 -5.45
N ALA A 783 24.37 9.85 -6.13
CA ALA A 783 24.50 8.39 -6.12
C ALA A 783 25.21 7.84 -4.87
N LEU A 784 25.88 8.69 -4.07
CA LEU A 784 26.64 8.31 -2.87
C LEU A 784 25.77 8.37 -1.60
N PRO A 785 26.06 7.57 -0.55
CA PRO A 785 25.36 7.67 0.74
C PRO A 785 25.66 9.01 1.44
N GLY A 786 24.82 9.39 2.42
CA GLY A 786 25.08 10.53 3.31
C GLY A 786 24.57 11.91 2.87
N CYS A 787 23.85 12.05 1.75
CA CYS A 787 23.22 13.34 1.40
C CYS A 787 22.06 13.65 2.36
N HIS A 788 22.16 14.73 3.14
CA HIS A 788 21.13 15.15 4.10
C HIS A 788 20.59 16.57 3.88
N GLU A 789 21.23 17.39 3.07
CA GLU A 789 20.71 18.73 2.73
C GLU A 789 20.92 19.00 1.24
N VAL A 790 19.92 19.62 0.60
CA VAL A 790 20.01 20.10 -0.80
C VAL A 790 19.68 21.60 -0.90
N PRO A 791 20.27 22.32 -1.87
CA PRO A 791 19.94 23.71 -2.11
C PRO A 791 18.49 23.88 -2.58
N LEU A 792 17.82 24.94 -2.13
CA LEU A 792 16.47 25.30 -2.57
C LEU A 792 16.36 25.47 -4.09
N ALA A 793 17.44 25.92 -4.73
CA ALA A 793 17.51 26.06 -6.19
C ALA A 793 17.25 24.76 -6.96
N VAL A 794 17.54 23.58 -6.37
CA VAL A 794 17.20 22.29 -6.97
C VAL A 794 15.68 22.11 -7.03
N LEU A 795 14.94 22.62 -6.05
CA LEU A 795 13.49 22.50 -5.96
C LEU A 795 12.74 23.58 -6.73
N ASP A 796 13.26 24.80 -6.77
CA ASP A 796 12.56 25.96 -7.33
C ASP A 796 12.90 26.26 -8.80
N ALA A 797 14.08 25.87 -9.28
CA ALA A 797 14.49 26.22 -10.64
C ALA A 797 13.72 25.44 -11.71
N GLN A 798 13.35 26.15 -12.79
CA GLN A 798 12.72 25.57 -13.98
C GLN A 798 13.75 25.19 -15.06
N THR A 799 15.02 25.06 -14.68
CA THR A 799 16.06 24.62 -15.61
C THR A 799 15.95 23.11 -15.87
N PRO A 800 16.35 22.63 -17.07
CA PRO A 800 16.43 21.21 -17.35
C PRO A 800 17.31 20.45 -16.34
N GLU A 801 18.42 21.06 -15.92
CA GLU A 801 19.36 20.49 -14.95
C GLU A 801 18.73 20.32 -13.56
N ALA A 802 18.02 21.34 -13.06
CA ALA A 802 17.34 21.24 -11.77
C ALA A 802 16.22 20.20 -11.81
N THR A 803 15.47 20.14 -12.93
CA THR A 803 14.44 19.11 -13.14
C THR A 803 15.03 17.71 -13.10
N ALA A 804 16.17 17.49 -13.75
CA ALA A 804 16.85 16.22 -13.74
C ALA A 804 17.37 15.84 -12.33
N LEU A 805 17.95 16.80 -11.59
CA LEU A 805 18.37 16.56 -10.20
C LEU A 805 17.18 16.23 -9.27
N ARG A 806 16.01 16.88 -9.45
CA ARG A 806 14.78 16.53 -8.71
C ARG A 806 14.34 15.09 -8.97
N THR A 807 14.42 14.62 -10.21
CA THR A 807 14.09 13.23 -10.57
C THR A 807 15.03 12.25 -9.87
N LEU A 808 16.34 12.54 -9.83
CA LEU A 808 17.32 11.73 -9.12
C LEU A 808 17.06 11.72 -7.60
N LEU A 809 16.67 12.86 -7.01
CA LEU A 809 16.28 12.95 -5.60
C LEU A 809 15.03 12.12 -5.29
N ALA A 810 14.00 12.16 -6.14
CA ALA A 810 12.81 11.32 -5.99
C ALA A 810 13.16 9.82 -6.07
N ALA A 811 14.03 9.43 -7.00
CA ALA A 811 14.50 8.06 -7.11
C ALA A 811 15.30 7.64 -5.86
N ARG A 812 16.19 8.51 -5.37
CA ARG A 812 16.94 8.28 -4.12
C ARG A 812 16.02 8.03 -2.94
N ALA A 813 14.95 8.80 -2.80
CA ALA A 813 14.01 8.66 -1.69
C ALA A 813 13.21 7.35 -1.74
N THR A 814 12.85 6.88 -2.94
CA THR A 814 12.00 5.70 -3.13
C THR A 814 12.75 4.37 -3.08
N GLN A 815 14.08 4.37 -3.25
CA GLN A 815 14.89 3.15 -3.20
C GLN A 815 15.61 2.98 -1.86
N LEU A 816 15.36 1.86 -1.17
CA LEU A 816 16.05 1.48 0.07
C LEU A 816 17.57 1.42 -0.08
N ALA A 817 18.06 0.88 -1.20
CA ALA A 817 19.49 0.79 -1.51
C ALA A 817 20.18 2.17 -1.53
N LEU A 818 19.46 3.20 -2.01
CA LEU A 818 19.98 4.55 -2.13
C LEU A 818 19.92 5.34 -0.81
N ARG A 819 19.14 4.87 0.16
CA ARG A 819 19.08 5.38 1.54
C ARG A 819 20.14 4.75 2.44
N GLY A 820 20.44 3.46 2.26
CA GLY A 820 21.43 2.74 3.07
C GLY A 820 22.87 3.21 2.86
N GLU A 821 23.76 2.84 3.79
CA GLU A 821 25.15 3.31 3.81
C GLU A 821 26.10 2.54 2.86
N THR A 822 25.73 1.34 2.43
CA THR A 822 26.61 0.48 1.63
C THR A 822 26.70 0.96 0.19
N PHE A 823 27.93 1.09 -0.30
CA PHE A 823 28.21 1.34 -1.71
C PHE A 823 29.52 0.67 -2.14
N ALA A 824 29.67 0.39 -3.43
CA ALA A 824 30.90 -0.08 -4.04
C ALA A 824 31.05 0.49 -5.47
N PRO A 825 32.24 0.94 -5.89
CA PRO A 825 32.51 1.21 -7.30
C PRO A 825 32.33 -0.06 -8.13
N HIS A 826 31.66 0.04 -9.29
CA HIS A 826 31.46 -1.10 -10.19
C HIS A 826 32.27 -0.92 -11.48
N PRO A 827 33.01 -1.94 -11.96
CA PRO A 827 33.80 -1.83 -13.17
C PRO A 827 32.91 -1.66 -14.41
N THR A 828 33.14 -0.59 -15.17
CA THR A 828 32.40 -0.26 -16.39
C THR A 828 33.13 -0.65 -17.69
N GLY A 829 34.44 -0.90 -17.60
CA GLY A 829 35.30 -1.16 -18.76
C GLY A 829 35.63 0.06 -19.62
N ASP A 830 35.05 1.24 -19.34
CA ASP A 830 35.34 2.51 -20.03
C ASP A 830 35.58 3.63 -18.99
N PRO A 831 36.74 4.31 -19.02
CA PRO A 831 37.07 5.35 -18.03
C PRO A 831 36.16 6.58 -18.07
N ARG A 832 35.37 6.76 -19.14
CA ARG A 832 34.36 7.83 -19.27
C ARG A 832 33.06 7.52 -18.53
N LEU A 833 32.91 6.30 -18.02
CA LEU A 833 31.75 5.87 -17.25
C LEU A 833 32.14 5.62 -15.81
N THR A 834 31.44 6.28 -14.90
CA THR A 834 31.49 5.99 -13.47
C THR A 834 30.24 5.20 -13.09
N ALA A 835 30.42 4.05 -12.45
CA ALA A 835 29.31 3.26 -11.92
C ALA A 835 29.47 3.03 -10.41
N VAL A 836 28.37 3.22 -9.69
CA VAL A 836 28.28 2.96 -8.26
C VAL A 836 27.17 1.93 -8.02
N LEU A 837 27.50 0.86 -7.31
CA LEU A 837 26.56 -0.13 -6.85
C LEU A 837 26.16 0.20 -5.40
N ARG A 838 24.86 0.26 -5.15
CA ARG A 838 24.27 0.53 -3.84
C ARG A 838 23.48 -0.69 -3.40
N THR A 839 23.67 -1.13 -2.16
CA THR A 839 23.03 -2.34 -1.64
C THR A 839 22.48 -2.10 -0.24
N HIS A 840 21.20 -2.39 -0.02
CA HIS A 840 20.62 -2.32 1.32
C HIS A 840 19.39 -3.22 1.41
N ALA A 841 19.27 -3.99 2.50
CA ALA A 841 18.11 -4.84 2.78
C ALA A 841 17.67 -5.72 1.57
N GLY A 842 18.64 -6.31 0.85
CA GLY A 842 18.38 -7.16 -0.32
C GLY A 842 18.06 -6.40 -1.62
N GLN A 843 17.87 -5.08 -1.57
CA GLN A 843 17.74 -4.24 -2.76
C GLN A 843 19.12 -3.82 -3.28
N THR A 844 19.31 -3.91 -4.60
CA THR A 844 20.53 -3.49 -5.28
C THR A 844 20.20 -2.49 -6.40
N VAL A 845 20.89 -1.35 -6.41
CA VAL A 845 20.74 -0.30 -7.41
C VAL A 845 22.11 0.02 -8.02
N LEU A 846 22.17 0.06 -9.34
CA LEU A 846 23.32 0.49 -10.13
C LEU A 846 23.09 1.91 -10.64
N CYS A 847 23.93 2.85 -10.22
CA CYS A 847 23.95 4.22 -10.71
C CYS A 847 25.06 4.38 -11.74
N LEU A 848 24.73 4.61 -13.01
CA LEU A 848 25.68 4.73 -14.11
C LEU A 848 25.70 6.16 -14.65
N THR A 849 26.88 6.78 -14.68
CA THR A 849 27.05 8.18 -15.11
C THR A 849 28.12 8.29 -16.18
N ASN A 850 27.77 8.91 -17.31
CA ASN A 850 28.71 9.29 -18.37
C ASN A 850 29.26 10.69 -18.10
N THR A 851 30.57 10.77 -17.87
CA THR A 851 31.29 12.02 -17.61
C THR A 851 31.84 12.67 -18.88
N ALA A 852 31.72 12.01 -20.04
CA ALA A 852 32.17 12.55 -21.33
C ALA A 852 31.04 13.26 -22.10
N ASP A 853 31.45 14.15 -23.02
CA ASP A 853 30.57 14.88 -23.93
C ASP A 853 30.16 14.07 -25.17
N THR A 854 30.40 12.76 -25.18
CA THR A 854 30.01 11.83 -26.25
C THR A 854 29.21 10.65 -25.68
N PRO A 855 28.23 10.08 -26.42
CA PRO A 855 27.56 8.86 -26.00
C PRO A 855 28.55 7.71 -25.81
N VAL A 856 28.35 6.90 -24.77
CA VAL A 856 29.18 5.73 -24.48
C VAL A 856 28.28 4.49 -24.31
N VAL A 857 28.72 3.38 -24.89
CA VAL A 857 28.07 2.06 -24.70
C VAL A 857 28.80 1.34 -23.58
N ALA A 858 28.12 1.17 -22.44
CA ALA A 858 28.63 0.44 -21.29
C ALA A 858 28.46 -1.07 -21.51
N ARG A 859 29.50 -1.85 -21.18
CA ARG A 859 29.45 -3.32 -21.11
C ARG A 859 29.73 -3.73 -19.67
N LEU A 860 28.66 -4.00 -18.93
CA LEU A 860 28.74 -4.21 -17.50
C LEU A 860 28.72 -5.71 -17.18
N PRO A 861 29.75 -6.23 -16.49
CA PRO A 861 29.70 -7.59 -16.00
C PRO A 861 28.60 -7.73 -14.94
N ARG A 862 27.96 -8.91 -14.89
CA ARG A 862 26.93 -9.23 -13.90
C ARG A 862 27.45 -9.06 -12.47
N PRO A 863 26.76 -8.31 -11.59
CA PRO A 863 27.14 -8.19 -10.19
C PRO A 863 26.98 -9.52 -9.44
N ALA A 864 28.00 -9.93 -8.67
CA ALA A 864 27.96 -11.11 -7.79
C ALA A 864 27.34 -10.76 -6.42
N PRO A 865 26.75 -11.73 -5.67
CA PRO A 865 26.67 -13.17 -5.93
C PRO A 865 25.23 -13.63 -6.24
N GLU A 866 25.00 -14.18 -7.45
CA GLU A 866 23.79 -14.90 -7.87
C GLU A 866 22.47 -14.07 -8.03
N PRO A 867 21.60 -14.46 -8.97
CA PRO A 867 21.61 -13.98 -10.34
C PRO A 867 20.59 -12.85 -10.56
N PRO A 868 21.01 -11.56 -10.65
CA PRO A 868 20.15 -10.54 -11.24
C PRO A 868 20.12 -10.75 -12.75
N THR A 869 18.95 -10.94 -13.34
CA THR A 869 18.79 -11.25 -14.77
C THR A 869 18.27 -10.04 -15.56
N GLU A 870 17.77 -9.03 -14.85
CA GLU A 870 17.13 -7.84 -15.43
C GLU A 870 17.56 -6.57 -14.70
N LEU A 871 17.77 -5.51 -15.47
CA LEU A 871 17.94 -4.13 -15.00
C LEU A 871 16.67 -3.36 -15.33
N ILE A 872 15.97 -2.85 -14.31
CA ILE A 872 14.81 -1.97 -14.47
C ILE A 872 15.27 -0.54 -14.26
N GLU A 873 15.10 0.30 -15.28
CA GLU A 873 15.39 1.73 -15.15
C GLU A 873 14.44 2.39 -14.14
N ILE A 874 15.01 2.99 -13.09
CA ILE A 874 14.27 3.68 -12.03
C ILE A 874 14.42 5.20 -12.11
N ALA A 875 15.45 5.70 -12.80
CA ALA A 875 15.67 7.12 -13.02
C ALA A 875 16.59 7.36 -14.21
N HIS A 876 16.32 8.43 -14.96
CA HIS A 876 17.26 9.01 -15.92
C HIS A 876 17.15 10.53 -15.88
N ASP A 877 18.22 11.18 -16.34
CA ASP A 877 18.39 12.62 -16.22
C ASP A 877 18.07 13.37 -17.54
N ALA A 878 17.28 12.73 -18.41
CA ALA A 878 16.82 13.34 -19.65
C ALA A 878 15.59 14.23 -19.36
N PRO A 879 15.58 15.51 -19.78
CA PRO A 879 14.38 16.32 -19.72
C PRO A 879 13.39 15.73 -20.73
N ALA A 880 12.42 14.96 -20.23
CA ALA A 880 11.34 14.48 -21.07
C ALA A 880 10.61 15.72 -21.64
N PRO A 881 10.33 15.79 -22.95
CA PRO A 881 9.33 16.73 -23.44
C PRO A 881 8.00 16.38 -22.75
N HIS A 882 7.41 17.38 -22.12
CA HIS A 882 6.10 17.34 -21.46
C HIS A 882 5.01 16.69 -22.36
N PRO A 883 4.04 15.92 -21.84
CA PRO A 883 4.16 14.77 -20.94
C PRO A 883 4.16 13.46 -21.77
N ALA A 884 5.32 12.83 -21.95
CA ALA A 884 5.34 11.42 -22.36
C ALA A 884 5.19 10.53 -21.11
N ALA A 885 4.00 10.53 -20.52
CA ALA A 885 3.59 9.58 -19.47
C ALA A 885 3.39 8.14 -20.00
N THR A 886 4.08 7.78 -21.09
CA THR A 886 3.79 6.58 -21.91
C THR A 886 5.00 5.71 -22.21
N ALA A 887 6.21 6.09 -21.81
CA ALA A 887 7.35 5.19 -21.92
C ALA A 887 7.37 4.27 -20.69
N GLU A 888 7.04 2.99 -20.90
CA GLU A 888 7.30 1.95 -19.89
C GLU A 888 8.79 1.98 -19.49
N PRO A 889 9.12 1.76 -18.21
CA PRO A 889 10.51 1.75 -17.76
C PRO A 889 11.32 0.73 -18.57
N GLU A 890 12.47 1.16 -19.11
CA GLU A 890 13.32 0.29 -19.91
C GLU A 890 13.79 -0.88 -19.04
N THR A 891 13.41 -2.10 -19.43
CA THR A 891 13.88 -3.34 -18.81
C THR A 891 14.95 -3.93 -19.72
N VAL A 892 16.17 -4.03 -19.21
CA VAL A 892 17.32 -4.55 -19.96
C VAL A 892 17.67 -5.92 -19.43
N HIS A 893 17.58 -6.93 -20.30
CA HIS A 893 17.97 -8.30 -20.00
C HIS A 893 19.46 -8.51 -20.32
N ALA A 894 20.12 -9.39 -19.57
CA ALA A 894 21.47 -9.81 -19.90
C ALA A 894 21.52 -10.53 -21.26
N VAL A 895 22.51 -10.21 -22.10
CA VAL A 895 22.77 -10.94 -23.35
C VAL A 895 23.46 -12.28 -22.99
N ALA A 896 23.49 -13.24 -23.91
CA ALA A 896 23.94 -14.63 -23.77
C ALA A 896 25.36 -14.91 -23.18
N ASP A 897 26.07 -13.89 -22.67
CA ASP A 897 27.42 -13.95 -22.08
C ASP A 897 27.52 -13.27 -20.68
N ASP A 898 26.43 -13.16 -19.90
CA ASP A 898 26.43 -12.54 -18.55
C ASP A 898 26.86 -11.05 -18.53
N VAL A 899 26.63 -10.32 -19.62
CA VAL A 899 26.97 -8.89 -19.75
C VAL A 899 25.73 -8.07 -20.12
N PHE A 900 25.52 -6.95 -19.41
CA PHE A 900 24.53 -5.95 -19.79
C PHE A 900 25.15 -4.93 -20.74
N THR A 901 24.46 -4.63 -21.86
CA THR A 901 24.87 -3.59 -22.80
C THR A 901 23.92 -2.41 -22.71
N LEU A 902 24.41 -1.25 -22.29
CA LEU A 902 23.60 -0.05 -22.08
C LEU A 902 24.19 1.12 -22.84
N THR A 903 23.36 1.95 -23.47
CA THR A 903 23.81 3.22 -24.05
C THR A 903 23.50 4.36 -23.09
N VAL A 904 24.50 5.18 -22.79
CA VAL A 904 24.36 6.39 -21.98
C VAL A 904 24.76 7.61 -22.80
N GLY A 905 23.85 8.57 -22.93
CA GLY A 905 24.10 9.81 -23.66
C GLY A 905 25.22 10.67 -23.07
N PRO A 906 25.73 11.67 -23.80
CA PRO A 906 26.80 12.55 -23.36
C PRO A 906 26.37 13.34 -22.12
N GLY A 907 27.18 13.32 -21.07
CA GLY A 907 26.85 14.02 -19.83
C GLY A 907 25.53 13.56 -19.20
N ARG A 908 25.12 12.29 -19.39
CA ARG A 908 23.88 11.71 -18.82
C ARG A 908 24.13 10.71 -17.70
N THR A 909 23.11 10.47 -16.87
CA THR A 909 23.07 9.44 -15.85
C THR A 909 21.80 8.60 -15.96
N ARG A 910 21.93 7.31 -15.67
CA ARG A 910 20.85 6.31 -15.68
C ARG A 910 21.00 5.41 -14.47
N TRP A 911 19.93 5.25 -13.69
CA TRP A 911 19.93 4.42 -12.50
C TRP A 911 19.02 3.23 -12.72
N PHE A 912 19.51 2.05 -12.36
CA PHE A 912 18.84 0.79 -12.58
C PHE A 912 18.71 0.02 -11.28
N ARG A 913 17.55 -0.56 -11.06
CA ARG A 913 17.37 -1.56 -10.03
C ARG A 913 17.60 -2.95 -10.61
N LEU A 914 18.30 -3.80 -9.86
CA LEU A 914 18.59 -5.18 -10.26
C LEU A 914 17.47 -6.10 -9.76
N ARG A 915 16.98 -7.02 -10.61
CA ARG A 915 16.03 -8.07 -10.21
C ARG A 915 16.46 -9.46 -10.71
N PRO A 916 16.14 -10.53 -9.96
CA PRO A 916 16.15 -11.89 -10.50
C PRO A 916 15.11 -11.98 -11.63
N ALA A 917 15.40 -12.71 -12.72
CA ALA A 917 14.43 -12.90 -13.81
C ALA A 917 13.09 -13.43 -13.27
N GLU A 918 11.98 -12.88 -13.74
CA GLU A 918 10.72 -13.62 -13.75
C GLU A 918 10.96 -14.89 -14.58
N GLY A 919 10.78 -16.07 -13.99
CA GLY A 919 10.66 -17.30 -14.78
C GLY A 919 9.57 -17.11 -15.84
N PRO A 920 9.66 -17.80 -17.00
CA PRO A 920 8.67 -17.65 -18.06
C PRO A 920 7.26 -17.80 -17.49
N ARG A 921 6.40 -16.79 -17.72
CA ARG A 921 4.97 -16.88 -17.41
C ARG A 921 4.43 -18.09 -18.16
N SER A 922 4.14 -19.18 -17.45
CA SER A 922 3.65 -20.39 -18.07
C SER A 922 2.23 -20.15 -18.57
N THR A 923 2.06 -20.32 -19.87
CA THR A 923 0.79 -20.65 -20.53
C THR A 923 0.12 -21.83 -19.82
N GLU A 924 -1.20 -21.71 -19.63
CA GLU A 924 -2.14 -22.67 -19.04
C GLU A 924 -1.72 -24.16 -19.08
N ALA A 925 -1.64 -24.77 -17.89
CA ALA A 925 -2.09 -26.14 -17.65
C ALA A 925 -2.20 -26.40 -16.12
N THR A 926 -3.45 -26.42 -15.62
CA THR A 926 -3.94 -26.99 -14.33
C THR A 926 -3.32 -26.49 -12.99
N ASP A 927 -4.21 -26.17 -12.06
CA ASP A 927 -4.07 -25.26 -10.91
C ASP A 927 -3.24 -25.80 -9.72
N PRO A 928 -2.18 -25.12 -9.22
CA PRO A 928 -1.50 -25.55 -8.00
C PRO A 928 -2.18 -25.15 -6.67
N PHE A 929 -3.17 -24.23 -6.61
CA PHE A 929 -3.76 -23.76 -5.32
C PHE A 929 -5.22 -23.21 -5.31
N GLY A 930 -5.97 -23.21 -6.41
CA GLY A 930 -7.16 -22.35 -6.56
C GLY A 930 -8.50 -22.90 -6.06
N PRO A 931 -9.62 -22.15 -6.28
CA PRO A 931 -9.81 -21.08 -7.27
C PRO A 931 -10.22 -19.71 -6.65
N PRO A 932 -10.47 -18.67 -7.49
CA PRO A 932 -11.86 -18.47 -7.91
C PRO A 932 -11.97 -18.23 -9.43
N VAL A 933 -13.01 -18.79 -10.05
CA VAL A 933 -13.42 -18.40 -11.40
C VAL A 933 -14.92 -18.11 -11.39
N PRO A 934 -15.33 -17.04 -12.08
CA PRO A 934 -16.19 -17.23 -13.23
C PRO A 934 -15.55 -16.78 -14.56
#